data_AF-A0A7V3EN88-F1
#
_entry.id   AF-A0A7V3EN88-F1
#
_cell.length_a   1.000
_cell.length_b   1.000
_cell.length_c   1.000
_cell.angle_alpha   90.00
_cell.angle_beta   90.00
_cell.angle_gamma   90.00
#
_symmetry.space_group_name_H-M   'P 1'
#
loop_
_entity.id
_entity.type
_entity.pdbx_description
1 polymer ?
#
loop_
_entity_poly.entity_id
_entity_poly.type
_entity_poly.pdbx_seq_one_letter_code
_entity_poly.pdbx_strand_id
1 'polypeptide(L)'
;MKIGPLDIGIKTLAFGAGLVVVAMLDLRLVLSSNVTRAEGYYSTRLPQYLMAGIQRDYEEGLRQSDTLLTVLRGNVPARLYRATFLHRLGQFDKAREAFRAIADDASVSSQHRALAAYGVGTALFRERPADGKATAATEACEWYLKALKLDHEFADAKVGVLGAALWRLATVEGKEDTPDGQAVLKQVVEWLAAVLKQEAEPATSDSVTALLMRVVEAVEKEPRPPNYEGMALFYNLKGLVLGRAGKVMECANAFESAQSIRIKWEPAALNQWRTMLKLLPEAKLKLSDRENLLNEYQKKIPRFPKDAAVAYNALAMGWYRTKELVKPQDFAARGLNRALTLLKSGYDAGDPIAMTNAVALMDERLFGPEGQLQALSADLLLPFPPQTSVNPWKGGGEAKKEAVSAEARKQYKTVYETIDAMRKLLAECGRKVRLDARREVDLKLKMLACDMVGVAISEGGDLAARKAALAVRATELKAQASDNPEVLIAYAYFMLLSGDFREAGIALRRSHELKPDNEDVKPLIDVVSAKPALIQPRPTAMGWFGNRALLRVTLLSPESPGGMVSGEMSFDNDKVDAQVVGSQLVHLLPEGRLTGGKHVVKASAVDAYGNKAEIEYGFGVDKVPPKCSIEPSPGSEVAGPTPVWTVKLSDDDMGVDLASIQIRLNNVGVGATPIRAILVENGTYQENIPAAQVNRGDKVAGETFKIGSMRELLPGQYELTISFADQAGNKKTQSWTYQVK
;
A
#
# COMPACT_ATOMS: atom_id res chain seq x y z
N MET A 1 37.64 16.03 -37.44
CA MET A 1 37.33 14.71 -36.85
C MET A 1 36.92 14.94 -35.41
N LYS A 2 35.80 14.36 -34.97
CA LYS A 2 35.02 14.75 -33.78
C LYS A 2 35.74 14.47 -32.46
N ILE A 3 35.73 15.44 -31.55
CA ILE A 3 36.03 15.28 -30.12
C ILE A 3 34.69 15.04 -29.40
N GLY A 4 34.61 13.98 -28.58
CA GLY A 4 33.46 13.57 -27.76
C GLY A 4 33.84 13.40 -26.28
N PRO A 5 32.88 13.35 -25.34
CA PRO A 5 32.91 14.18 -24.13
C PRO A 5 33.56 13.54 -22.90
N LEU A 6 34.49 14.30 -22.32
CA LEU A 6 35.13 14.07 -21.01
C LEU A 6 34.57 15.10 -20.03
N ASP A 7 33.28 15.02 -19.66
CA ASP A 7 32.62 16.05 -18.83
C ASP A 7 31.69 15.54 -17.71
N ILE A 8 31.80 14.26 -17.32
CA ILE A 8 31.01 13.70 -16.19
C ILE A 8 31.90 13.27 -15.00
N GLY A 9 33.18 12.95 -15.22
CA GLY A 9 34.08 12.55 -14.13
C GLY A 9 34.61 13.72 -13.27
N ILE A 10 34.86 14.88 -13.88
CA ILE A 10 35.52 16.00 -13.19
C ILE A 10 34.54 16.79 -12.31
N LYS A 11 33.26 16.88 -12.67
CA LYS A 11 32.25 17.60 -11.87
C LYS A 11 31.89 16.86 -10.57
N THR A 12 31.84 15.52 -10.58
CA THR A 12 31.54 14.73 -9.37
C THR A 12 32.72 14.65 -8.41
N LEU A 13 33.96 14.57 -8.93
CA LEU A 13 35.18 14.63 -8.12
C LEU A 13 35.46 16.05 -7.60
N ALA A 14 35.17 17.10 -8.38
CA ALA A 14 35.31 18.48 -7.93
C ALA A 14 34.23 18.88 -6.90
N PHE A 15 33.02 18.31 -6.96
CA PHE A 15 31.97 18.55 -5.97
C PHE A 15 32.24 17.80 -4.64
N GLY A 16 32.72 16.55 -4.72
CA GLY A 16 33.13 15.78 -3.55
C GLY A 16 34.39 16.33 -2.87
N ALA A 17 35.41 16.69 -3.65
CA ALA A 17 36.61 17.36 -3.15
C ALA A 17 36.30 18.77 -2.64
N GLY A 18 35.37 19.49 -3.27
CA GLY A 18 34.87 20.79 -2.80
C GLY A 18 34.18 20.71 -1.44
N LEU A 19 33.36 19.69 -1.19
CA LEU A 19 32.71 19.46 0.12
C LEU A 19 33.71 19.07 1.21
N VAL A 20 34.73 18.28 0.89
CA VAL A 20 35.80 17.90 1.84
C VAL A 20 36.72 19.09 2.13
N VAL A 21 37.05 19.91 1.13
CA VAL A 21 37.88 21.12 1.30
C VAL A 21 37.13 22.22 2.04
N VAL A 22 35.81 22.38 1.83
CA VAL A 22 34.96 23.28 2.64
C VAL A 22 34.84 22.78 4.07
N ALA A 23 34.63 21.47 4.29
CA ALA A 23 34.62 20.88 5.62
C ALA A 23 35.97 21.00 6.35
N MET A 24 37.10 20.91 5.64
CA MET A 24 38.44 21.05 6.21
C MET A 24 38.87 22.51 6.43
N LEU A 25 38.51 23.44 5.54
CA LEU A 25 38.75 24.88 5.72
C LEU A 25 37.90 25.45 6.87
N ASP A 26 36.68 24.96 7.05
CA ASP A 26 35.81 25.37 8.16
C ASP A 26 36.18 24.71 9.50
N LEU A 27 36.76 23.50 9.50
CA LEU A 27 37.34 22.90 10.71
C LEU A 27 38.48 23.77 11.28
N ARG A 28 39.20 24.48 10.41
CA ARG A 28 40.25 25.43 10.79
C ARG A 28 39.70 26.75 11.35
N LEU A 29 38.51 27.18 10.92
CA LEU A 29 37.78 28.32 11.50
C LEU A 29 37.12 27.97 12.84
N VAL A 30 36.61 26.74 12.99
CA VAL A 30 35.96 26.23 14.22
C VAL A 30 36.95 26.00 15.37
N LEU A 31 38.21 25.68 15.08
CA LEU A 31 39.27 25.64 16.12
C LEU A 31 39.68 27.04 16.63
N SER A 32 39.11 28.13 16.08
CA SER A 32 39.52 29.50 16.41
C SER A 32 38.48 30.42 17.07
N SER A 33 37.17 30.08 17.17
CA SER A 33 36.25 30.74 18.13
C SER A 33 34.79 30.23 18.12
N ASN A 34 34.20 30.15 19.33
CA ASN A 34 32.78 30.07 19.71
C ASN A 34 31.93 28.84 19.27
N VAL A 35 31.86 27.86 20.19
CA VAL A 35 31.03 26.64 20.21
C VAL A 35 29.53 26.90 19.92
N THR A 36 29.00 28.06 20.30
CA THR A 36 27.58 28.40 20.14
C THR A 36 27.14 28.59 18.68
N ARG A 37 28.05 28.95 17.77
CA ARG A 37 27.74 29.04 16.32
C ARG A 37 27.77 27.68 15.63
N ALA A 38 28.61 26.76 16.11
CA ALA A 38 28.68 25.40 15.57
C ALA A 38 27.37 24.64 15.85
N GLU A 39 26.83 24.72 17.06
CA GLU A 39 25.55 24.07 17.42
C GLU A 39 24.37 24.58 16.57
N GLY A 40 24.31 25.89 16.28
CA GLY A 40 23.30 26.45 15.37
C GLY A 40 23.46 25.97 13.93
N TYR A 41 24.69 25.79 13.45
CA TYR A 41 24.97 25.33 12.08
C TYR A 41 24.69 23.83 11.89
N TYR A 42 25.09 22.99 12.85
CA TYR A 42 24.85 21.54 12.84
C TYR A 42 23.36 21.19 13.01
N SER A 43 22.60 21.98 13.77
CA SER A 43 21.16 21.75 13.97
C SER A 43 20.28 22.21 12.80
N THR A 44 20.72 23.19 11.98
CA THR A 44 19.85 23.80 10.96
C THR A 44 20.30 23.59 9.51
N ARG A 45 21.60 23.68 9.18
CA ARG A 45 22.07 23.69 7.78
C ARG A 45 22.63 22.35 7.32
N LEU A 46 23.33 21.61 8.17
CA LEU A 46 23.85 20.28 7.81
C LEU A 46 22.73 19.31 7.38
N PRO A 47 21.56 19.26 8.06
CA PRO A 47 20.43 18.46 7.61
C PRO A 47 19.86 18.92 6.25
N GLN A 48 19.88 20.22 5.95
CA GLN A 48 19.34 20.75 4.69
C GLN A 48 20.22 20.40 3.49
N TYR A 49 21.55 20.49 3.63
CA TYR A 49 22.49 20.12 2.56
C TYR A 49 22.52 18.61 2.29
N LEU A 50 22.41 17.79 3.34
CA LEU A 50 22.26 16.35 3.21
C LEU A 50 20.91 15.98 2.58
N MET A 51 19.79 16.59 3.02
CA MET A 51 18.46 16.30 2.49
C MET A 51 18.28 16.69 1.01
N ALA A 52 18.97 17.72 0.53
CA ALA A 52 18.96 18.10 -0.88
C ALA A 52 19.71 17.10 -1.79
N GLY A 53 20.72 16.40 -1.25
CA GLY A 53 21.45 15.33 -1.95
C GLY A 53 20.79 13.94 -1.84
N ILE A 54 20.05 13.68 -0.76
CA ILE A 54 19.59 12.34 -0.34
C ILE A 54 18.24 11.91 -0.93
N GLN A 55 17.50 12.78 -1.63
CA GLN A 55 16.26 12.35 -2.30
C GLN A 55 16.44 11.26 -3.38
N ARG A 56 17.69 10.85 -3.69
CA ARG A 56 17.98 9.78 -4.67
C ARG A 56 18.73 8.56 -4.13
N ASP A 57 19.32 8.60 -2.94
CA ASP A 57 20.07 7.44 -2.42
C ASP A 57 20.08 7.40 -0.88
N TYR A 58 19.24 6.52 -0.33
CA TYR A 58 19.07 6.32 1.10
C TYR A 58 20.23 5.53 1.74
N GLU A 59 20.93 4.69 0.97
CA GLU A 59 22.06 3.89 1.46
C GLU A 59 23.29 4.78 1.66
N GLU A 60 23.49 5.75 0.78
CA GLU A 60 24.56 6.74 0.90
C GLU A 60 24.41 7.62 2.14
N GLY A 61 23.18 8.02 2.50
CA GLY A 61 22.93 8.76 3.74
C GLY A 61 23.27 7.95 5.01
N LEU A 62 23.03 6.63 4.99
CA LEU A 62 23.40 5.75 6.09
C LEU A 62 24.93 5.60 6.19
N ARG A 63 25.60 5.40 5.06
CA ARG A 63 27.07 5.32 4.96
C ARG A 63 27.76 6.60 5.45
N GLN A 64 27.21 7.76 5.11
CA GLN A 64 27.70 9.05 5.59
C GLN A 64 27.49 9.20 7.10
N SER A 65 26.37 8.71 7.65
CA SER A 65 26.15 8.70 9.11
C SER A 65 27.14 7.79 9.85
N ASP A 66 27.48 6.63 9.28
CA ASP A 66 28.47 5.70 9.85
C ASP A 66 29.89 6.30 9.78
N THR A 67 30.20 7.03 8.72
CA THR A 67 31.45 7.79 8.58
C THR A 67 31.55 8.88 9.64
N LEU A 68 30.47 9.66 9.83
CA LEU A 68 30.39 10.69 10.88
C LEU A 68 30.57 10.08 12.28
N LEU A 69 29.97 8.93 12.57
CA LEU A 69 30.17 8.24 13.86
C LEU A 69 31.60 7.71 14.04
N THR A 70 32.26 7.33 12.95
CA THR A 70 33.66 6.86 12.99
C THR A 70 34.62 8.01 13.29
N VAL A 71 34.35 9.20 12.73
CA VAL A 71 35.15 10.41 12.94
C VAL A 71 34.84 11.08 14.29
N LEU A 72 33.58 11.09 14.69
CA LEU A 72 33.07 11.77 15.88
C LEU A 72 32.65 10.78 16.96
N ARG A 73 33.50 9.79 17.27
CA ARG A 73 33.18 8.75 18.27
C ARG A 73 32.79 9.41 19.60
N GLY A 74 31.60 9.06 20.10
CA GLY A 74 31.03 9.62 21.33
C GLY A 74 30.24 10.93 21.16
N ASN A 75 30.19 11.53 19.97
CA ASN A 75 29.40 12.72 19.72
C ASN A 75 27.89 12.38 19.71
N VAL A 76 27.18 12.89 20.72
CA VAL A 76 25.76 12.65 20.95
C VAL A 76 24.88 13.11 19.76
N PRO A 77 25.06 14.34 19.21
CA PRO A 77 24.37 14.75 18.00
C PRO A 77 24.50 13.78 16.82
N ALA A 78 25.68 13.21 16.57
CA ALA A 78 25.87 12.25 15.48
C ALA A 78 25.09 10.94 15.72
N ARG A 79 25.05 10.47 16.98
CA ARG A 79 24.25 9.29 17.37
C ARG A 79 22.75 9.54 17.19
N LEU A 80 22.26 10.71 17.63
CA LEU A 80 20.86 11.13 17.47
C LEU A 80 20.48 11.28 16.00
N TYR A 81 21.38 11.81 15.18
CA TYR A 81 21.17 11.96 13.74
C TYR A 81 20.98 10.59 13.06
N ARG A 82 21.86 9.62 13.33
CA ARG A 82 21.73 8.26 12.79
C ARG A 82 20.43 7.59 13.22
N ALA A 83 20.06 7.70 14.50
CA ALA A 83 18.81 7.13 15.01
C ALA A 83 17.58 7.73 14.30
N THR A 84 17.58 9.05 14.07
CA THR A 84 16.54 9.76 13.31
C THR A 84 16.50 9.33 11.84
N PHE A 85 17.67 9.10 11.24
CA PHE A 85 17.78 8.62 9.86
C PHE A 85 17.19 7.21 9.71
N LEU A 86 17.56 6.28 10.59
CA LEU A 86 16.98 4.92 10.65
C LEU A 86 15.46 4.97 10.80
N HIS A 87 14.94 5.87 11.64
CA HIS A 87 13.50 6.06 11.82
C HIS A 87 12.82 6.50 10.51
N ARG A 88 13.42 7.42 9.76
CA ARG A 88 12.88 7.88 8.47
C ARG A 88 12.92 6.82 7.38
N LEU A 89 13.87 5.88 7.43
CA LEU A 89 13.94 4.73 6.53
C LEU A 89 12.91 3.64 6.83
N GLY A 90 12.09 3.81 7.88
CA GLY A 90 11.17 2.76 8.34
C GLY A 90 11.86 1.59 9.04
N GLN A 91 13.15 1.71 9.38
CA GLN A 91 13.90 0.70 10.14
C GLN A 91 13.68 0.92 11.65
N PHE A 92 12.42 0.83 12.09
CA PHE A 92 12.00 1.22 13.44
C PHE A 92 12.71 0.45 14.55
N ASP A 93 12.98 -0.85 14.37
CA ASP A 93 13.73 -1.67 15.33
C ASP A 93 15.13 -1.11 15.60
N LYS A 94 15.89 -0.82 14.53
CA LYS A 94 17.24 -0.29 14.63
C LYS A 94 17.25 1.14 15.16
N ALA A 95 16.27 1.94 14.77
CA ALA A 95 16.09 3.29 15.30
C ALA A 95 15.82 3.25 16.80
N ARG A 96 14.95 2.35 17.25
CA ARG A 96 14.60 2.12 18.66
C ARG A 96 15.83 1.77 19.48
N GLU A 97 16.63 0.79 19.04
CA GLU A 97 17.88 0.41 19.72
C GLU A 97 18.87 1.57 19.78
N ALA A 98 19.05 2.30 18.68
CA ALA A 98 19.96 3.44 18.63
C ALA A 98 19.54 4.58 19.56
N PHE A 99 18.25 4.92 19.59
CA PHE A 99 17.71 5.91 20.53
C PHE A 99 17.82 5.43 21.99
N ARG A 100 17.50 4.17 22.28
CA ARG A 100 17.57 3.61 23.64
C ARG A 100 18.99 3.69 24.20
N ALA A 101 19.99 3.35 23.39
CA ALA A 101 21.40 3.46 23.77
C ALA A 101 21.82 4.90 24.12
N ILE A 102 21.18 5.93 23.57
CA ILE A 102 21.45 7.35 23.90
C ILE A 102 20.68 7.75 25.16
N ALA A 103 19.42 7.32 25.29
CA ALA A 103 18.55 7.68 26.42
C ALA A 103 19.04 7.11 27.77
N ASP A 104 19.65 5.92 27.73
CA ASP A 104 20.18 5.20 28.89
C ASP A 104 21.63 5.59 29.24
N ASP A 105 22.31 6.34 28.38
CA ASP A 105 23.69 6.78 28.60
C ASP A 105 23.74 7.97 29.56
N ALA A 106 24.12 7.70 30.82
CA ALA A 106 24.17 8.72 31.88
C ALA A 106 25.19 9.84 31.61
N SER A 107 26.15 9.65 30.70
CA SER A 107 27.10 10.69 30.29
C SER A 107 26.49 11.74 29.35
N VAL A 108 25.32 11.44 28.78
CA VAL A 108 24.60 12.31 27.87
C VAL A 108 23.74 13.30 28.67
N SER A 109 23.67 14.56 28.21
CA SER A 109 22.85 15.59 28.85
C SER A 109 21.37 15.17 28.93
N SER A 110 20.67 15.65 29.98
CA SER A 110 19.25 15.34 30.19
C SER A 110 18.39 15.69 28.98
N GLN A 111 18.66 16.81 28.31
CA GLN A 111 17.95 17.24 27.09
C GLN A 111 18.13 16.25 25.93
N HIS A 112 19.35 15.81 25.64
CA HIS A 112 19.60 14.82 24.59
C HIS A 112 19.03 13.45 24.94
N ARG A 113 19.07 13.06 26.21
CA ARG A 113 18.41 11.83 26.69
C ARG A 113 16.89 11.92 26.58
N ALA A 114 16.30 13.08 26.85
CA ALA A 114 14.87 13.32 26.67
C ALA A 114 14.47 13.18 25.19
N LEU A 115 15.24 13.79 24.28
CA LEU A 115 15.04 13.66 22.83
C LEU A 115 15.18 12.21 22.36
N ALA A 116 16.17 11.49 22.88
CA ALA A 116 16.35 10.07 22.57
C ALA A 116 15.19 9.22 23.09
N ALA A 117 14.76 9.43 24.34
CA ALA A 117 13.60 8.73 24.92
C ALA A 117 12.31 8.98 24.10
N TYR A 118 12.10 10.21 23.64
CA TYR A 118 11.02 10.53 22.70
C TYR A 118 11.15 9.79 21.36
N GLY A 119 12.37 9.67 20.83
CA GLY A 119 12.68 8.88 19.63
C GLY A 119 12.33 7.39 19.79
N VAL A 120 12.62 6.79 20.96
CA VAL A 120 12.22 5.41 21.29
C VAL A 120 10.70 5.25 21.25
N GLY A 121 9.97 6.14 21.94
CA GLY A 121 8.51 6.10 21.97
C GLY A 121 7.90 6.25 20.57
N THR A 122 8.47 7.11 19.73
CA THR A 122 7.98 7.33 18.35
C THR A 122 8.26 6.14 17.44
N ALA A 123 9.42 5.49 17.57
CA ALA A 123 9.73 4.26 16.84
C ALA A 123 8.73 3.14 17.19
N LEU A 124 8.47 2.93 18.49
CA LEU A 124 7.47 1.97 18.98
C LEU A 124 6.06 2.27 18.46
N PHE A 125 5.68 3.55 18.47
CA PHE A 125 4.37 3.98 17.97
C PHE A 125 4.20 3.75 16.46
N ARG A 126 5.28 3.87 15.69
CA ARG A 126 5.29 3.72 14.23
C ARG A 126 5.41 2.28 13.75
N GLU A 127 6.12 1.43 14.50
CA GLU A 127 6.33 0.01 14.16
C GLU A 127 4.99 -0.74 14.00
N ARG A 128 3.93 -0.32 14.71
CA ARG A 128 2.56 -0.89 14.69
C ARG A 128 2.60 -2.39 14.38
N PRO A 129 3.03 -3.24 15.33
CA PRO A 129 3.15 -4.66 15.06
C PRO A 129 1.81 -5.21 14.55
N ALA A 130 1.87 -6.08 13.54
CA ALA A 130 0.71 -6.57 12.80
C ALA A 130 -0.33 -7.28 13.69
N ASP A 131 0.06 -7.68 14.90
CA ASP A 131 -0.78 -8.27 15.93
C ASP A 131 -1.58 -7.24 16.75
N GLY A 132 -1.42 -5.94 16.49
CA GLY A 132 -2.13 -4.87 17.19
C GLY A 132 -1.85 -4.84 18.70
N LYS A 133 -0.72 -5.39 19.14
CA LYS A 133 -0.47 -5.60 20.57
C LYS A 133 -0.48 -4.29 21.36
N ALA A 134 -1.45 -4.22 22.28
CA ALA A 134 -1.54 -3.37 23.46
C ALA A 134 -0.20 -2.98 24.13
N THR A 135 0.77 -3.89 24.14
CA THR A 135 2.07 -3.73 24.81
C THR A 135 2.94 -2.64 24.19
N ALA A 136 2.88 -2.45 22.86
CA ALA A 136 3.68 -1.41 22.19
C ALA A 136 3.21 0.00 22.54
N ALA A 137 1.90 0.20 22.73
CA ALA A 137 1.34 1.48 23.19
C ALA A 137 1.77 1.81 24.63
N THR A 138 1.75 0.80 25.51
CA THR A 138 2.23 0.93 26.89
C THR A 138 3.71 1.27 26.94
N GLU A 139 4.56 0.52 26.23
CA GLU A 139 6.00 0.78 26.20
C GLU A 139 6.31 2.17 25.61
N ALA A 140 5.64 2.56 24.53
CA ALA A 140 5.79 3.89 23.95
C ALA A 140 5.45 5.00 24.97
N CYS A 141 4.37 4.83 25.73
CA CYS A 141 3.96 5.80 26.75
C CYS A 141 4.99 5.91 27.89
N GLU A 142 5.54 4.79 28.36
CA GLU A 142 6.59 4.78 29.38
C GLU A 142 7.82 5.58 28.93
N TRP A 143 8.21 5.46 27.65
CA TRP A 143 9.30 6.23 27.07
C TRP A 143 8.99 7.72 26.94
N TYR A 144 7.76 8.09 26.58
CA TYR A 144 7.35 9.50 26.57
C TYR A 144 7.32 10.10 27.99
N LEU A 145 6.83 9.36 28.99
CA LEU A 145 6.88 9.78 30.39
C LEU A 145 8.32 9.89 30.90
N LYS A 146 9.23 9.00 30.46
CA LYS A 146 10.67 9.11 30.75
C LYS A 146 11.26 10.36 30.12
N ALA A 147 10.88 10.73 28.90
CA ALA A 147 11.29 11.98 28.27
C ALA A 147 10.82 13.20 29.09
N LEU A 148 9.58 13.20 29.58
CA LEU A 148 9.04 14.29 30.43
C LEU A 148 9.71 14.38 31.81
N LYS A 149 10.15 13.26 32.38
CA LYS A 149 10.95 13.25 33.62
C LYS A 149 12.33 13.88 33.41
N LEU A 150 12.90 13.75 32.21
CA LEU A 150 14.20 14.30 31.85
C LEU A 150 14.13 15.77 31.44
N ASP A 151 13.02 16.17 30.79
CA ASP A 151 12.73 17.54 30.39
C ASP A 151 11.20 17.80 30.49
N HIS A 152 10.81 18.56 31.51
CA HIS A 152 9.39 18.79 31.85
C HIS A 152 8.69 19.78 30.89
N GLU A 153 9.45 20.56 30.12
CA GLU A 153 8.94 21.49 29.11
C GLU A 153 8.88 20.85 27.72
N PHE A 154 9.15 19.54 27.61
CA PHE A 154 9.22 18.89 26.30
C PHE A 154 7.83 18.62 25.71
N ALA A 155 7.28 19.62 25.04
CA ALA A 155 5.92 19.60 24.48
C ALA A 155 5.66 18.40 23.56
N ASP A 156 6.62 18.02 22.72
CA ASP A 156 6.50 16.86 21.82
C ASP A 156 6.27 15.55 22.60
N ALA A 157 6.89 15.39 23.77
CA ALA A 157 6.66 14.21 24.62
C ALA A 157 5.27 14.20 25.26
N LYS A 158 4.69 15.36 25.60
CA LYS A 158 3.28 15.47 26.07
C LYS A 158 2.31 15.03 24.97
N VAL A 159 2.57 15.45 23.72
CA VAL A 159 1.82 15.00 22.53
C VAL A 159 1.99 13.50 22.30
N GLY A 160 3.18 12.96 22.53
CA GLY A 160 3.46 11.52 22.47
C GLY A 160 2.61 10.71 23.47
N VAL A 161 2.57 11.15 24.74
CA VAL A 161 1.71 10.51 25.77
C VAL A 161 0.24 10.55 25.35
N LEU A 162 -0.23 11.69 24.83
CA LEU A 162 -1.61 11.83 24.34
C LEU A 162 -1.91 10.84 23.19
N GLY A 163 -0.97 10.67 22.27
CA GLY A 163 -1.07 9.72 21.16
C GLY A 163 -1.13 8.26 21.63
N ALA A 164 -0.26 7.88 22.58
CA ALA A 164 -0.22 6.54 23.15
C ALA A 164 -1.49 6.22 23.96
N ALA A 165 -1.99 7.18 24.74
CA ALA A 165 -3.25 7.08 25.47
C ALA A 165 -4.44 6.84 24.54
N LEU A 166 -4.57 7.62 23.46
CA LEU A 166 -5.64 7.44 22.48
C LEU A 166 -5.54 6.10 21.73
N TRP A 167 -4.33 5.65 21.39
CA TRP A 167 -4.14 4.33 20.80
C TRP A 167 -4.58 3.22 21.76
N ARG A 168 -4.23 3.34 23.04
CA ARG A 168 -4.63 2.37 24.07
C ARG A 168 -6.15 2.33 24.26
N LEU A 169 -6.82 3.50 24.31
CA LEU A 169 -8.28 3.58 24.40
C LEU A 169 -8.97 2.90 23.22
N ALA A 170 -8.44 3.04 22.01
CA ALA A 170 -9.01 2.37 20.84
C ALA A 170 -9.01 0.83 20.93
N THR A 171 -8.15 0.23 21.78
CA THR A 171 -8.12 -1.22 21.99
C THR A 171 -9.27 -1.75 22.85
N VAL A 172 -9.96 -0.87 23.58
CA VAL A 172 -11.06 -1.22 24.49
C VAL A 172 -12.39 -0.55 24.14
N GLU A 173 -12.49 0.03 22.93
CA GLU A 173 -13.71 0.66 22.43
C GLU A 173 -14.86 -0.36 22.37
N GLY A 174 -15.95 -0.07 23.07
CA GLY A 174 -17.11 -0.97 23.23
C GLY A 174 -16.93 -2.07 24.28
N LYS A 175 -15.84 -2.06 25.06
CA LYS A 175 -15.54 -3.01 26.15
C LYS A 175 -15.17 -2.30 27.45
N GLU A 176 -15.52 -1.04 27.60
CA GLU A 176 -15.11 -0.17 28.70
C GLU A 176 -15.56 -0.70 30.08
N ASP A 177 -16.71 -1.37 30.15
CA ASP A 177 -17.25 -1.94 31.39
C ASP A 177 -16.66 -3.31 31.76
N THR A 178 -15.83 -3.90 30.90
CA THR A 178 -15.15 -5.17 31.20
C THR A 178 -13.98 -4.95 32.16
N PRO A 179 -13.56 -5.95 32.95
CA PRO A 179 -12.38 -5.83 33.82
C PRO A 179 -11.11 -5.39 33.05
N ASP A 180 -10.92 -5.89 31.83
CA ASP A 180 -9.81 -5.50 30.96
C ASP A 180 -9.94 -4.05 30.48
N GLY A 181 -11.16 -3.62 30.14
CA GLY A 181 -11.49 -2.23 29.80
C GLY A 181 -11.18 -1.26 30.94
N GLN A 182 -11.63 -1.58 32.15
CA GLN A 182 -11.37 -0.80 33.36
C GLN A 182 -9.87 -0.73 33.71
N ALA A 183 -9.13 -1.82 33.52
CA ALA A 183 -7.67 -1.82 33.71
C ALA A 183 -6.96 -0.88 32.72
N VAL A 184 -7.42 -0.84 31.46
CA VAL A 184 -6.90 0.08 30.45
C VAL A 184 -7.26 1.53 30.76
N LEU A 185 -8.51 1.81 31.15
CA LEU A 185 -8.94 3.16 31.54
C LEU A 185 -8.11 3.68 32.71
N LYS A 186 -7.89 2.84 33.75
CA LYS A 186 -7.04 3.19 34.89
C LYS A 186 -5.61 3.53 34.47
N GLN A 187 -5.00 2.70 33.63
CA GLN A 187 -3.66 2.94 33.09
C GLN A 187 -3.59 4.27 32.31
N VAL A 188 -4.59 4.56 31.49
CA VAL A 188 -4.65 5.83 30.73
C VAL A 188 -4.80 7.03 31.66
N VAL A 189 -5.64 6.93 32.70
CA VAL A 189 -5.78 8.00 33.70
C VAL A 189 -4.45 8.26 34.41
N GLU A 190 -3.74 7.23 34.83
CA GLU A 190 -2.42 7.36 35.47
C GLU A 190 -1.41 8.08 34.56
N TRP A 191 -1.41 7.77 33.26
CA TRP A 191 -0.56 8.45 32.28
C TRP A 191 -0.91 9.94 32.13
N LEU A 192 -2.19 10.26 31.99
CA LEU A 192 -2.65 11.65 31.81
C LEU A 192 -2.44 12.48 33.09
N ALA A 193 -2.67 11.89 34.25
CA ALA A 193 -2.41 12.50 35.55
C ALA A 193 -0.91 12.82 35.74
N ALA A 194 -0.03 11.91 35.30
CA ALA A 194 1.41 12.13 35.33
C ALA A 194 1.84 13.33 34.44
N VAL A 195 1.21 13.52 33.28
CA VAL A 195 1.45 14.69 32.41
C VAL A 195 0.98 15.98 33.08
N LEU A 196 -0.18 15.94 33.76
CA LEU A 196 -0.77 17.09 34.45
C LEU A 196 -0.15 17.40 35.82
N LYS A 197 0.73 16.51 36.33
CA LYS A 197 1.29 16.56 37.70
C LYS A 197 0.21 16.61 38.78
N GLN A 198 -0.83 15.79 38.64
CA GLN A 198 -1.95 15.73 39.57
C GLN A 198 -2.18 14.30 40.05
N GLU A 199 -2.90 14.15 41.16
CA GLU A 199 -3.34 12.84 41.62
C GLU A 199 -4.34 12.23 40.63
N ALA A 200 -4.30 10.90 40.50
CA ALA A 200 -5.18 10.19 39.60
C ALA A 200 -6.64 10.24 40.09
N GLU A 201 -7.53 10.73 39.24
CA GLU A 201 -8.98 10.68 39.47
C GLU A 201 -9.53 9.24 39.27
N PRO A 202 -10.75 8.92 39.74
CA PRO A 202 -11.38 7.63 39.44
C PRO A 202 -11.46 7.39 37.93
N ALA A 203 -11.17 6.17 37.47
CA ALA A 203 -11.08 5.85 36.05
C ALA A 203 -12.45 5.56 35.41
N THR A 204 -13.15 6.60 35.01
CA THR A 204 -14.39 6.53 34.23
C THR A 204 -14.16 7.06 32.81
N SER A 205 -15.02 6.71 31.86
CA SER A 205 -14.94 7.27 30.48
C SER A 205 -15.00 8.80 30.48
N ASP A 206 -15.81 9.38 31.36
CA ASP A 206 -15.97 10.83 31.51
C ASP A 206 -14.71 11.49 32.12
N SER A 207 -14.09 10.87 33.13
CA SER A 207 -12.86 11.40 33.74
C SER A 207 -11.68 11.31 32.79
N VAL A 208 -11.57 10.24 31.99
CA VAL A 208 -10.56 10.13 30.92
C VAL A 208 -10.74 11.25 29.90
N THR A 209 -11.97 11.51 29.46
CA THR A 209 -12.27 12.59 28.50
C THR A 209 -11.93 13.97 29.09
N ALA A 210 -12.25 14.21 30.36
CA ALA A 210 -11.89 15.44 31.05
C ALA A 210 -10.37 15.62 31.18
N LEU A 211 -9.63 14.57 31.55
CA LEU A 211 -8.17 14.59 31.65
C LEU A 211 -7.51 14.82 30.29
N LEU A 212 -8.01 14.18 29.23
CA LEU A 212 -7.53 14.41 27.86
C LEU A 212 -7.70 15.88 27.46
N MET A 213 -8.84 16.50 27.77
CA MET A 213 -9.09 17.92 27.51
C MET A 213 -8.12 18.83 28.28
N ARG A 214 -7.85 18.52 29.55
CA ARG A 214 -6.90 19.30 30.37
C ARG A 214 -5.46 19.16 29.85
N VAL A 215 -5.06 17.98 29.38
CA VAL A 215 -3.75 17.79 28.72
C VAL A 215 -3.67 18.60 27.43
N VAL A 216 -4.74 18.61 26.63
CA VAL A 216 -4.82 19.45 25.43
C VAL A 216 -4.62 20.93 25.78
N GLU A 217 -5.34 21.45 26.77
CA GLU A 217 -5.19 22.83 27.22
C GLU A 217 -3.80 23.14 27.78
N ALA A 218 -3.19 22.19 28.49
CA ALA A 218 -1.84 22.33 29.01
C ALA A 218 -0.83 22.48 27.86
N VAL A 219 -0.93 21.63 26.82
CA VAL A 219 -0.05 21.70 25.64
C VAL A 219 -0.25 23.02 24.87
N GLU A 220 -1.46 23.55 24.76
CA GLU A 220 -1.70 24.85 24.10
C GLU A 220 -1.10 26.04 24.84
N LYS A 221 -0.94 25.92 26.16
CA LYS A 221 -0.38 26.98 27.02
C LYS A 221 1.14 26.87 27.18
N GLU A 222 1.79 25.86 26.59
CA GLU A 222 3.24 25.73 26.68
C GLU A 222 3.95 26.90 25.98
N PRO A 223 4.98 27.48 26.61
CA PRO A 223 5.73 28.60 26.03
C PRO A 223 6.50 28.18 24.77
N ARG A 224 6.80 26.89 24.62
CA ARG A 224 7.41 26.30 23.43
C ARG A 224 6.39 25.37 22.77
N PRO A 225 5.74 25.78 21.67
CA PRO A 225 4.85 24.88 20.96
C PRO A 225 5.65 23.68 20.42
N PRO A 226 5.00 22.51 20.25
CA PRO A 226 5.55 21.39 19.51
C PRO A 226 6.14 21.82 18.17
N ASN A 227 7.05 21.02 17.60
CA ASN A 227 7.54 21.27 16.25
C ASN A 227 6.38 21.15 15.21
N TYR A 228 6.57 21.56 13.95
CA TYR A 228 5.48 21.55 12.96
C TYR A 228 4.76 20.19 12.80
N GLU A 229 5.51 19.08 12.82
CA GLU A 229 4.92 17.74 12.77
C GLU A 229 4.18 17.40 14.08
N GLY A 230 4.76 17.77 15.21
CA GLY A 230 4.17 17.65 16.54
C GLY A 230 2.88 18.46 16.69
N MET A 231 2.81 19.66 16.11
CA MET A 231 1.63 20.51 16.11
C MET A 231 0.50 19.93 15.24
N ALA A 232 0.83 19.44 14.05
CA ALA A 232 -0.16 18.75 13.22
C ALA A 232 -0.69 17.49 13.92
N LEU A 233 0.18 16.71 14.56
CA LEU A 233 -0.23 15.56 15.37
C LEU A 233 -1.10 15.99 16.54
N PHE A 234 -0.69 17.02 17.28
CA PHE A 234 -1.42 17.58 18.41
C PHE A 234 -2.85 17.97 18.02
N TYR A 235 -3.03 18.74 16.96
CA TYR A 235 -4.36 19.16 16.52
C TYR A 235 -5.22 17.99 16.03
N ASN A 236 -4.62 16.94 15.47
CA ASN A 236 -5.35 15.71 15.17
C ASN A 236 -5.83 14.99 16.43
N LEU A 237 -4.96 14.88 17.44
CA LEU A 237 -5.33 14.27 18.72
C LEU A 237 -6.38 15.12 19.44
N LYS A 238 -6.23 16.45 19.46
CA LYS A 238 -7.22 17.41 19.96
C LYS A 238 -8.57 17.22 19.27
N GLY A 239 -8.58 17.08 17.93
CA GLY A 239 -9.80 16.78 17.18
C GLY A 239 -10.48 15.49 17.65
N LEU A 240 -9.72 14.41 17.84
CA LEU A 240 -10.26 13.14 18.33
C LEU A 240 -10.82 13.24 19.76
N VAL A 241 -10.13 13.93 20.66
CA VAL A 241 -10.57 14.17 22.05
C VAL A 241 -11.87 14.99 22.07
N LEU A 242 -11.91 16.10 21.32
CA LEU A 242 -13.09 16.96 21.21
C LEU A 242 -14.28 16.22 20.59
N GLY A 243 -14.01 15.34 19.62
CA GLY A 243 -15.01 14.46 19.03
C GLY A 243 -15.64 13.53 20.07
N ARG A 244 -14.81 12.85 20.90
CA ARG A 244 -15.29 12.03 22.02
C ARG A 244 -16.08 12.83 23.05
N ALA A 245 -15.68 14.09 23.30
CA ALA A 245 -16.40 14.99 24.20
C ALA A 245 -17.71 15.57 23.59
N GLY A 246 -18.10 15.18 22.37
CA GLY A 246 -19.28 15.70 21.68
C GLY A 246 -19.14 17.14 21.18
N LYS A 247 -17.94 17.73 21.23
CA LYS A 247 -17.66 19.12 20.83
C LYS A 247 -17.30 19.22 19.35
N VAL A 248 -18.27 18.89 18.48
CA VAL A 248 -18.05 18.69 17.03
C VAL A 248 -17.49 19.92 16.30
N MET A 249 -17.93 21.13 16.63
CA MET A 249 -17.41 22.35 15.98
C MET A 249 -15.93 22.57 16.30
N GLU A 250 -15.56 22.38 17.56
CA GLU A 250 -14.18 22.54 18.03
C GLU A 250 -13.30 21.40 17.47
N CYS A 251 -13.85 20.19 17.37
CA CYS A 251 -13.23 19.05 16.71
C CYS A 251 -12.90 19.36 15.23
N ALA A 252 -13.85 19.92 14.49
CA ALA A 252 -13.65 20.34 13.09
C ALA A 252 -12.54 21.39 12.95
N ASN A 253 -12.57 22.42 13.80
CA ASN A 253 -11.56 23.48 13.83
C ASN A 253 -10.16 22.94 14.18
N ALA A 254 -10.08 21.95 15.07
CA ALA A 254 -8.82 21.29 15.40
C ALA A 254 -8.27 20.52 14.20
N PHE A 255 -9.08 19.72 13.50
CA PHE A 255 -8.61 19.03 12.28
C PHE A 255 -8.22 20.01 11.16
N GLU A 256 -8.93 21.13 11.01
CA GLU A 256 -8.56 22.18 10.06
C GLU A 256 -7.21 22.83 10.41
N SER A 257 -6.97 23.08 11.70
CA SER A 257 -5.66 23.54 12.21
C SER A 257 -4.54 22.53 11.95
N ALA A 258 -4.80 21.22 12.09
CA ALA A 258 -3.81 20.20 11.77
C ALA A 258 -3.45 20.20 10.27
N GLN A 259 -4.42 20.50 9.40
CA GLN A 259 -4.25 20.52 7.96
C GLN A 259 -3.52 21.77 7.48
N SER A 260 -3.82 22.94 8.03
CA SER A 260 -3.16 24.20 7.66
C SER A 260 -1.65 24.19 7.98
N ILE A 261 -1.24 23.39 8.97
CA ILE A 261 0.17 23.23 9.38
C ILE A 261 0.96 22.33 8.43
N ARG A 262 0.30 21.39 7.74
CA ARG A 262 0.97 20.52 6.76
C ARG A 262 1.10 21.23 5.41
N ILE A 263 2.32 21.61 5.05
CA ILE A 263 2.67 22.28 3.77
C ILE A 263 2.29 21.42 2.53
N LYS A 264 2.06 20.11 2.71
CA LYS A 264 1.48 19.21 1.70
C LYS A 264 0.25 18.49 2.26
N TRP A 265 -0.87 18.64 1.57
CA TRP A 265 -2.13 17.98 1.89
C TRP A 265 -2.03 16.47 1.53
N GLU A 266 -2.10 15.61 2.54
CA GLU A 266 -2.05 14.14 2.42
C GLU A 266 -3.44 13.49 2.61
N PRO A 267 -3.66 12.25 2.12
CA PRO A 267 -4.89 11.47 2.32
C PRO A 267 -5.40 11.36 3.77
N ALA A 268 -4.52 11.59 4.77
CA ALA A 268 -4.87 11.62 6.19
C ALA A 268 -5.92 12.69 6.54
N ALA A 269 -5.92 13.83 5.85
CA ALA A 269 -6.92 14.90 6.01
C ALA A 269 -8.35 14.39 5.78
N LEU A 270 -8.50 13.52 4.79
CA LEU A 270 -9.78 12.98 4.37
C LEU A 270 -10.34 11.93 5.34
N ASN A 271 -9.46 11.16 5.98
CA ASN A 271 -9.85 10.25 7.07
C ASN A 271 -10.27 11.01 8.34
N GLN A 272 -9.67 12.16 8.65
CA GLN A 272 -10.08 13.00 9.79
C GLN A 272 -11.49 13.56 9.59
N TRP A 273 -11.79 14.05 8.38
CA TRP A 273 -13.13 14.51 8.03
C TRP A 273 -14.16 13.36 8.03
N ARG A 274 -13.78 12.15 7.56
CA ARG A 274 -14.63 10.95 7.71
C ARG A 274 -14.95 10.64 9.18
N THR A 275 -13.98 10.76 10.08
CA THR A 275 -14.19 10.57 11.52
C THR A 275 -15.17 11.61 12.07
N MET A 276 -15.01 12.89 11.71
CA MET A 276 -15.97 13.94 12.11
C MET A 276 -17.39 13.65 11.60
N LEU A 277 -17.52 13.22 10.34
CA LEU A 277 -18.82 12.85 9.75
C LEU A 277 -19.44 11.61 10.40
N LYS A 278 -18.63 10.70 10.96
CA LYS A 278 -19.11 9.57 11.73
C LYS A 278 -19.72 9.99 13.07
N LEU A 279 -19.17 11.03 13.71
CA LEU A 279 -19.57 11.53 15.04
C LEU A 279 -20.78 12.50 15.00
N LEU A 280 -21.15 12.99 13.81
CA LEU A 280 -22.25 13.93 13.59
C LEU A 280 -23.62 13.46 14.14
N PRO A 281 -24.02 12.17 14.07
CA PRO A 281 -25.25 11.66 14.69
C PRO A 281 -25.24 11.71 16.21
N GLU A 282 -24.11 11.35 16.81
CA GLU A 282 -23.93 11.17 18.26
C GLU A 282 -23.82 12.51 18.98
N ALA A 283 -23.40 13.55 18.26
CA ALA A 283 -23.34 14.89 18.78
C ALA A 283 -24.74 15.46 18.98
N LYS A 284 -25.06 15.94 20.19
CA LYS A 284 -26.34 16.60 20.55
C LYS A 284 -26.53 17.99 19.89
N LEU A 285 -26.16 18.13 18.62
CA LEU A 285 -26.34 19.32 17.80
C LEU A 285 -27.79 19.43 17.33
N LYS A 286 -28.30 20.66 17.25
CA LYS A 286 -29.57 20.93 16.56
C LYS A 286 -29.41 20.61 15.07
N LEU A 287 -30.50 20.21 14.42
CA LEU A 287 -30.51 19.89 12.98
C LEU A 287 -29.92 21.04 12.15
N SER A 288 -30.27 22.30 12.46
CA SER A 288 -29.74 23.50 11.81
C SER A 288 -28.21 23.60 11.89
N ASP A 289 -27.61 23.21 13.00
CA ASP A 289 -26.17 23.30 13.21
C ASP A 289 -25.44 22.20 12.42
N ARG A 290 -26.04 21.00 12.35
CA ARG A 290 -25.55 19.90 11.49
C ARG A 290 -25.63 20.28 10.01
N GLU A 291 -26.73 20.90 9.58
CA GLU A 291 -26.91 21.37 8.20
C GLU A 291 -25.92 22.48 7.85
N ASN A 292 -25.72 23.45 8.76
CA ASN A 292 -24.73 24.51 8.58
C ASN A 292 -23.31 23.94 8.44
N LEU A 293 -22.95 22.94 9.24
CA LEU A 293 -21.65 22.26 9.15
C LEU A 293 -21.46 21.53 7.80
N LEU A 294 -22.49 20.82 7.33
CA LEU A 294 -22.45 20.13 6.03
C LEU A 294 -22.40 21.12 4.85
N ASN A 295 -23.09 22.27 4.97
CA ASN A 295 -23.07 23.34 3.97
C ASN A 295 -21.72 24.07 3.95
N GLU A 296 -21.13 24.37 5.11
CA GLU A 296 -19.76 24.87 5.25
C GLU A 296 -18.76 23.92 4.57
N TYR A 297 -18.89 22.62 4.81
CA TYR A 297 -18.04 21.60 4.17
C TYR A 297 -18.19 21.61 2.65
N GLN A 298 -19.44 21.66 2.14
CA GLN A 298 -19.71 21.72 0.71
C GLN A 298 -19.02 22.91 0.04
N LYS A 299 -19.00 24.09 0.69
CA LYS A 299 -18.28 25.28 0.17
C LYS A 299 -16.77 25.09 0.08
N LYS A 300 -16.19 24.20 0.90
CA LYS A 300 -14.74 23.92 0.93
C LYS A 300 -14.33 22.86 -0.09
N ILE A 301 -15.25 22.02 -0.59
CA ILE A 301 -14.96 20.94 -1.55
C ILE A 301 -14.17 21.39 -2.80
N PRO A 302 -14.47 22.56 -3.44
CA PRO A 302 -13.72 23.04 -4.60
C PRO A 302 -12.21 23.25 -4.34
N ARG A 303 -11.78 23.34 -3.08
CA ARG A 303 -10.35 23.42 -2.71
C ARG A 303 -9.62 22.08 -2.86
N PHE A 304 -10.33 20.97 -3.16
CA PHE A 304 -9.78 19.61 -3.25
C PHE A 304 -9.96 18.99 -4.65
N PRO A 305 -9.47 19.60 -5.74
CA PRO A 305 -9.80 19.13 -7.10
C PRO A 305 -9.34 17.69 -7.39
N LYS A 306 -8.29 17.19 -6.72
CA LYS A 306 -7.80 15.82 -6.90
C LYS A 306 -8.53 14.77 -6.06
N ASP A 307 -9.17 15.18 -4.96
CA ASP A 307 -9.83 14.30 -3.99
C ASP A 307 -11.33 14.63 -3.82
N ALA A 308 -11.88 15.47 -4.71
CA ALA A 308 -13.25 15.98 -4.64
C ALA A 308 -14.27 14.84 -4.55
N ALA A 309 -14.02 13.73 -5.25
CA ALA A 309 -14.89 12.55 -5.22
C ALA A 309 -15.02 11.95 -3.82
N VAL A 310 -13.92 11.84 -3.08
CA VAL A 310 -13.92 11.28 -1.73
C VAL A 310 -14.53 12.27 -0.74
N ALA A 311 -14.34 13.57 -0.94
CA ALA A 311 -14.99 14.63 -0.17
C ALA A 311 -16.51 14.65 -0.39
N TYR A 312 -16.97 14.54 -1.64
CA TYR A 312 -18.40 14.44 -1.95
C TYR A 312 -19.04 13.17 -1.36
N ASN A 313 -18.34 12.04 -1.37
CA ASN A 313 -18.80 10.82 -0.70
C ASN A 313 -18.91 11.04 0.83
N ALA A 314 -17.92 11.67 1.44
CA ALA A 314 -17.96 11.98 2.86
C ALA A 314 -19.14 12.93 3.20
N LEU A 315 -19.36 13.98 2.40
CA LEU A 315 -20.52 14.88 2.53
C LEU A 315 -21.85 14.12 2.41
N ALA A 316 -21.96 13.22 1.43
CA ALA A 316 -23.12 12.35 1.26
C ALA A 316 -23.38 11.46 2.48
N MET A 317 -22.34 10.87 3.05
CA MET A 317 -22.41 10.09 4.29
C MET A 317 -22.80 10.94 5.51
N GLY A 318 -22.36 12.20 5.58
CA GLY A 318 -22.79 13.15 6.61
C GLY A 318 -24.29 13.44 6.52
N TRP A 319 -24.80 13.73 5.32
CA TRP A 319 -26.25 13.89 5.08
C TRP A 319 -27.04 12.60 5.29
N TYR A 320 -26.44 11.43 5.02
CA TYR A 320 -27.02 10.14 5.36
C TYR A 320 -27.17 9.98 6.87
N ARG A 321 -26.19 10.42 7.64
CA ARG A 321 -26.11 10.22 9.08
C ARG A 321 -27.01 11.15 9.90
N THR A 322 -27.55 12.23 9.31
CA THR A 322 -28.60 13.04 9.95
C THR A 322 -29.98 12.32 10.00
N LYS A 323 -30.08 11.09 9.47
CA LYS A 323 -31.27 10.21 9.40
C LYS A 323 -32.04 9.99 10.70
N GLU A 324 -31.44 10.05 11.89
CA GLU A 324 -32.14 9.67 13.14
C GLU A 324 -33.31 10.61 13.54
N LEU A 325 -33.53 11.72 12.83
CA LEU A 325 -34.50 12.75 13.21
C LEU A 325 -35.57 13.05 12.14
N VAL A 326 -35.62 12.33 11.01
CA VAL A 326 -36.60 12.58 9.92
C VAL A 326 -37.25 11.28 9.43
N LYS A 327 -38.56 11.33 9.16
CA LYS A 327 -39.34 10.18 8.66
C LYS A 327 -38.72 9.60 7.36
N PRO A 328 -38.59 8.27 7.22
CA PRO A 328 -37.95 7.61 6.06
C PRO A 328 -38.49 8.05 4.69
N GLN A 329 -39.78 8.41 4.63
CA GLN A 329 -40.56 8.76 3.45
C GLN A 329 -40.11 10.12 2.85
N ASP A 330 -39.84 11.10 3.70
CA ASP A 330 -39.38 12.44 3.30
C ASP A 330 -37.94 12.41 2.76
N PHE A 331 -37.17 11.40 3.14
CA PHE A 331 -35.74 11.30 2.83
C PHE A 331 -35.47 10.66 1.45
N ALA A 332 -36.34 9.77 0.97
CA ALA A 332 -36.22 9.21 -0.38
C ALA A 332 -36.48 10.29 -1.45
N ALA A 333 -37.57 11.04 -1.31
CA ALA A 333 -37.90 12.14 -2.21
C ALA A 333 -36.89 13.29 -2.13
N ARG A 334 -36.42 13.68 -0.94
CA ARG A 334 -35.37 14.71 -0.80
C ARG A 334 -34.01 14.23 -1.28
N GLY A 335 -33.67 12.96 -1.08
CA GLY A 335 -32.41 12.35 -1.53
C GLY A 335 -32.32 12.26 -3.05
N LEU A 336 -33.38 11.79 -3.73
CA LEU A 336 -33.46 11.77 -5.19
C LEU A 336 -33.43 13.18 -5.78
N ASN A 337 -34.18 14.12 -5.19
CA ASN A 337 -34.13 15.53 -5.61
C ASN A 337 -32.75 16.15 -5.40
N ARG A 338 -32.02 15.81 -4.33
CA ARG A 338 -30.66 16.32 -4.09
C ARG A 338 -29.63 15.68 -5.02
N ALA A 339 -29.79 14.39 -5.34
CA ALA A 339 -29.00 13.71 -6.37
C ALA A 339 -29.22 14.35 -7.75
N LEU A 340 -30.48 14.67 -8.08
CA LEU A 340 -30.85 15.42 -9.28
C LEU A 340 -30.24 16.82 -9.27
N THR A 341 -30.26 17.53 -8.14
CA THR A 341 -29.61 18.85 -8.02
C THR A 341 -28.09 18.74 -8.19
N LEU A 342 -27.43 17.75 -7.60
CA LEU A 342 -25.99 17.51 -7.77
C LEU A 342 -25.64 17.17 -9.22
N LEU A 343 -26.46 16.33 -9.87
CA LEU A 343 -26.33 15.99 -11.28
C LEU A 343 -26.48 17.23 -12.16
N LYS A 344 -27.47 18.07 -11.88
CA LYS A 344 -27.75 19.32 -12.60
C LYS A 344 -26.67 20.38 -12.39
N SER A 345 -26.20 20.56 -11.16
CA SER A 345 -25.08 21.47 -10.87
C SER A 345 -23.77 21.00 -11.49
N GLY A 346 -23.51 19.69 -11.50
CA GLY A 346 -22.37 19.11 -12.21
C GLY A 346 -22.47 19.29 -13.73
N TYR A 347 -23.67 19.12 -14.30
CA TYR A 347 -23.96 19.40 -15.71
C TYR A 347 -23.74 20.87 -16.08
N ASP A 348 -24.33 21.80 -15.33
CA ASP A 348 -24.22 23.24 -15.59
C ASP A 348 -22.77 23.73 -15.47
N ALA A 349 -21.96 23.08 -14.63
CA ALA A 349 -20.53 23.35 -14.45
C ALA A 349 -19.61 22.60 -15.44
N GLY A 350 -20.13 21.66 -16.23
CA GLY A 350 -19.33 20.79 -17.09
C GLY A 350 -18.38 19.85 -16.34
N ASP A 351 -18.73 19.43 -15.11
CA ASP A 351 -17.90 18.58 -14.25
C ASP A 351 -18.35 17.09 -14.34
N PRO A 352 -17.67 16.26 -15.17
CA PRO A 352 -18.04 14.86 -15.35
C PRO A 352 -17.84 14.00 -14.10
N ILE A 353 -17.02 14.43 -13.13
CA ILE A 353 -16.79 13.70 -11.89
C ILE A 353 -17.94 13.94 -10.92
N ALA A 354 -18.43 15.18 -10.82
CA ALA A 354 -19.65 15.48 -10.05
C ALA A 354 -20.86 14.69 -10.58
N MET A 355 -20.97 14.55 -11.90
CA MET A 355 -22.01 13.74 -12.54
C MET A 355 -21.85 12.25 -12.23
N THR A 356 -20.63 11.72 -12.27
CA THR A 356 -20.33 10.31 -11.91
C THR A 356 -20.65 10.02 -10.44
N ASN A 357 -20.38 10.96 -9.53
CA ASN A 357 -20.68 10.81 -8.11
C ASN A 357 -22.18 10.92 -7.80
N ALA A 358 -22.90 11.79 -8.51
CA ALA A 358 -24.36 11.81 -8.43
C ALA A 358 -24.95 10.45 -8.87
N VAL A 359 -24.35 9.82 -9.88
CA VAL A 359 -24.69 8.46 -10.34
C VAL A 359 -24.33 7.38 -9.32
N ALA A 360 -23.17 7.45 -8.66
CA ALA A 360 -22.82 6.53 -7.58
C ALA A 360 -23.74 6.67 -6.35
N LEU A 361 -24.16 7.90 -6.03
CA LEU A 361 -25.15 8.17 -4.99
C LEU A 361 -26.52 7.55 -5.33
N MET A 362 -26.89 7.53 -6.61
CA MET A 362 -28.09 6.85 -7.11
C MET A 362 -27.93 5.32 -7.00
N ASP A 363 -26.75 4.80 -7.32
CA ASP A 363 -26.43 3.37 -7.27
C ASP A 363 -26.56 2.81 -5.84
N GLU A 364 -25.97 3.49 -4.86
CA GLU A 364 -26.05 3.07 -3.45
C GLU A 364 -27.48 3.18 -2.88
N ARG A 365 -28.29 4.14 -3.35
CA ARG A 365 -29.68 4.37 -2.92
C ARG A 365 -30.68 3.37 -3.54
N LEU A 366 -30.44 2.95 -4.78
CA LEU A 366 -31.30 2.04 -5.54
C LEU A 366 -30.88 0.56 -5.37
N PHE A 367 -29.58 0.28 -5.15
CA PHE A 367 -29.00 -1.06 -5.26
C PHE A 367 -28.17 -1.50 -4.03
N GLY A 368 -27.93 -0.64 -3.03
CA GLY A 368 -27.18 -1.02 -1.82
C GLY A 368 -27.91 -2.04 -0.93
N PRO A 369 -27.18 -2.79 -0.06
CA PRO A 369 -27.74 -3.86 0.78
C PRO A 369 -28.77 -3.39 1.83
N GLU A 370 -28.86 -2.09 2.11
CA GLU A 370 -29.90 -1.47 2.96
C GLU A 370 -30.94 -0.64 2.16
N GLY A 371 -31.10 -0.90 0.85
CA GLY A 371 -31.89 -0.08 -0.08
C GLY A 371 -33.26 0.36 0.45
N GLN A 372 -33.48 1.67 0.56
CA GLN A 372 -34.69 2.26 1.16
C GLN A 372 -35.99 1.91 0.42
N LEU A 373 -35.92 1.50 -0.86
CA LEU A 373 -37.05 1.00 -1.64
C LEU A 373 -37.45 -0.44 -1.26
N GLN A 374 -36.51 -1.26 -0.77
CA GLN A 374 -36.82 -2.58 -0.19
C GLN A 374 -37.56 -2.44 1.14
N ALA A 375 -37.14 -1.51 2.02
CA ALA A 375 -37.82 -1.24 3.29
C ALA A 375 -39.24 -0.66 3.08
N LEU A 376 -39.41 0.24 2.11
CA LEU A 376 -40.73 0.74 1.69
C LEU A 376 -41.64 -0.37 1.14
N SER A 377 -41.08 -1.42 0.52
CA SER A 377 -41.85 -2.57 0.06
C SER A 377 -42.23 -3.52 1.22
N ALA A 378 -41.38 -3.67 2.23
CA ALA A 378 -41.62 -4.58 3.35
C ALA A 378 -42.69 -4.08 4.34
N ASP A 379 -42.69 -2.79 4.68
CA ASP A 379 -43.65 -2.20 5.63
C ASP A 379 -45.08 -2.02 5.07
N LEU A 380 -45.28 -2.18 3.76
CA LEU A 380 -46.56 -2.01 3.06
C LEU A 380 -47.20 -3.34 2.59
N LEU A 381 -46.53 -4.47 2.78
CA LEU A 381 -47.05 -5.81 2.46
C LEU A 381 -47.94 -6.33 3.59
N LEU A 382 -49.26 -6.14 3.49
CA LEU A 382 -50.21 -7.04 4.15
C LEU A 382 -49.99 -8.48 3.63
N PRO A 383 -50.24 -9.53 4.44
CA PRO A 383 -49.94 -10.90 4.06
C PRO A 383 -50.73 -11.30 2.81
N PHE A 384 -50.03 -11.57 1.71
CA PHE A 384 -50.63 -12.15 0.51
C PHE A 384 -50.80 -13.67 0.68
N PRO A 385 -51.98 -14.24 0.34
CA PRO A 385 -52.17 -15.69 0.29
C PRO A 385 -51.41 -16.32 -0.90
N PRO A 386 -51.16 -17.65 -0.87
CA PRO A 386 -50.25 -18.31 -1.79
C PRO A 386 -50.75 -18.33 -3.24
N GLN A 387 -49.75 -18.43 -4.12
CA GLN A 387 -49.74 -18.25 -5.56
C GLN A 387 -50.90 -18.89 -6.34
N THR A 388 -51.50 -18.09 -7.23
CA THR A 388 -52.09 -18.58 -8.49
C THR A 388 -51.53 -17.78 -9.65
N SER A 389 -51.15 -18.48 -10.72
CA SER A 389 -50.34 -18.05 -11.86
C SER A 389 -51.01 -17.11 -12.87
N VAL A 390 -51.71 -16.06 -12.42
CA VAL A 390 -52.33 -15.07 -13.32
C VAL A 390 -51.82 -13.68 -13.01
N ASN A 391 -51.24 -13.04 -14.04
CA ASN A 391 -50.80 -11.65 -14.05
C ASN A 391 -51.93 -10.73 -13.51
N PRO A 392 -51.73 -10.02 -12.37
CA PRO A 392 -52.78 -9.22 -11.74
C PRO A 392 -53.19 -7.98 -12.55
N TRP A 393 -52.48 -7.65 -13.64
CA TRP A 393 -52.75 -6.47 -14.47
C TRP A 393 -53.69 -6.74 -15.67
N LYS A 394 -54.10 -8.01 -15.91
CA LYS A 394 -54.90 -8.39 -17.09
C LYS A 394 -56.37 -8.78 -16.82
N GLY A 395 -56.90 -8.52 -15.63
CA GLY A 395 -58.31 -8.79 -15.31
C GLY A 395 -59.02 -7.54 -14.80
N GLY A 396 -59.97 -7.02 -15.58
CA GLY A 396 -60.86 -5.93 -15.18
C GLY A 396 -61.76 -6.34 -14.01
N GLY A 397 -61.47 -5.79 -12.83
CA GLY A 397 -62.35 -5.85 -11.66
C GLY A 397 -61.99 -4.72 -10.72
N GLU A 398 -62.90 -3.77 -10.52
CA GLU A 398 -62.69 -2.57 -9.70
C GLU A 398 -62.30 -2.86 -8.24
N ALA A 399 -62.57 -4.07 -7.74
CA ALA A 399 -62.31 -4.47 -6.35
C ALA A 399 -60.82 -4.70 -5.99
N LYS A 400 -59.87 -4.72 -6.94
CA LYS A 400 -58.42 -4.82 -6.66
C LYS A 400 -57.68 -3.48 -6.63
N LYS A 401 -58.37 -2.36 -6.88
CA LYS A 401 -57.78 -1.01 -6.86
C LYS A 401 -57.66 -0.39 -5.46
N GLU A 402 -58.03 -1.06 -4.37
CA GLU A 402 -58.01 -0.44 -3.03
C GLU A 402 -56.80 -0.78 -2.13
N ALA A 403 -55.86 -1.63 -2.57
CA ALA A 403 -54.74 -2.05 -1.71
C ALA A 403 -53.55 -1.07 -1.62
N VAL A 404 -53.50 0.00 -2.43
CA VAL A 404 -52.40 0.98 -2.41
C VAL A 404 -52.96 2.35 -2.07
N SER A 405 -52.56 2.90 -0.91
CA SER A 405 -53.05 4.20 -0.45
C SER A 405 -52.80 5.30 -1.49
N ALA A 406 -53.69 6.29 -1.55
CA ALA A 406 -53.52 7.43 -2.45
C ALA A 406 -52.17 8.14 -2.24
N GLU A 407 -51.65 8.09 -1.02
CA GLU A 407 -50.35 8.64 -0.65
C GLU A 407 -49.18 7.83 -1.24
N ALA A 408 -49.23 6.49 -1.18
CA ALA A 408 -48.23 5.65 -1.83
C ALA A 408 -48.24 5.85 -3.36
N ARG A 409 -49.41 6.01 -3.99
CA ARG A 409 -49.52 6.32 -5.43
C ARG A 409 -48.89 7.66 -5.80
N LYS A 410 -49.12 8.68 -4.97
CA LYS A 410 -48.52 10.01 -5.14
C LYS A 410 -47.00 9.92 -5.02
N GLN A 411 -46.49 9.14 -4.07
CA GLN A 411 -45.05 8.94 -3.86
C GLN A 411 -44.39 8.14 -4.99
N TYR A 412 -45.01 7.06 -5.46
CA TYR A 412 -44.56 6.32 -6.65
C TYR A 412 -44.51 7.21 -7.89
N LYS A 413 -45.55 8.04 -8.08
CA LYS A 413 -45.60 9.02 -9.16
C LYS A 413 -44.45 10.02 -9.07
N THR A 414 -44.14 10.55 -7.87
CA THR A 414 -42.99 11.45 -7.66
C THR A 414 -41.66 10.76 -7.95
N VAL A 415 -41.46 9.51 -7.54
CA VAL A 415 -40.22 8.76 -7.87
C VAL A 415 -40.10 8.57 -9.38
N TYR A 416 -41.18 8.19 -10.06
CA TYR A 416 -41.21 7.99 -11.50
C TYR A 416 -40.97 9.29 -12.29
N GLU A 417 -41.63 10.38 -11.91
CA GLU A 417 -41.43 11.71 -12.48
C GLU A 417 -39.99 12.21 -12.25
N THR A 418 -39.38 11.86 -11.12
CA THR A 418 -37.99 12.21 -10.83
C THR A 418 -37.01 11.40 -11.69
N ILE A 419 -37.25 10.09 -11.87
CA ILE A 419 -36.46 9.23 -12.77
C ILE A 419 -36.59 9.71 -14.22
N ASP A 420 -37.80 10.10 -14.66
CA ASP A 420 -38.02 10.64 -16.00
C ASP A 420 -37.35 12.01 -16.21
N ALA A 421 -37.38 12.88 -15.19
CA ALA A 421 -36.64 14.13 -15.20
C ALA A 421 -35.11 13.90 -15.27
N MET A 422 -34.59 12.90 -14.53
CA MET A 422 -33.18 12.49 -14.61
C MET A 422 -32.82 11.95 -15.99
N ARG A 423 -33.68 11.12 -16.59
CA ARG A 423 -33.52 10.59 -17.96
C ARG A 423 -33.40 11.72 -18.97
N LYS A 424 -34.29 12.71 -18.91
CA LYS A 424 -34.27 13.89 -19.80
C LYS A 424 -32.98 14.67 -19.63
N LEU A 425 -32.55 14.89 -18.38
CA LEU A 425 -31.32 15.63 -18.09
C LEU A 425 -30.08 14.90 -18.61
N LEU A 426 -29.97 13.58 -18.39
CA LEU A 426 -28.85 12.76 -18.88
C LEU A 426 -28.79 12.68 -20.42
N ALA A 427 -29.96 12.60 -21.08
CA ALA A 427 -30.05 12.64 -22.55
C ALA A 427 -29.67 14.01 -23.14
N GLU A 428 -29.83 15.10 -22.38
CA GLU A 428 -29.31 16.42 -22.74
C GLU A 428 -27.81 16.54 -22.45
N CYS A 429 -27.32 15.90 -21.38
CA CYS A 429 -25.90 15.84 -21.03
C CYS A 429 -25.05 15.19 -22.12
N GLY A 430 -25.47 14.02 -22.62
CA GLY A 430 -24.79 13.33 -23.73
C GLY A 430 -24.74 14.13 -25.04
N ARG A 431 -25.62 15.14 -25.19
CA ARG A 431 -25.61 16.04 -26.36
C ARG A 431 -24.69 17.26 -26.21
N LYS A 432 -24.41 17.73 -24.98
CA LYS A 432 -23.59 18.94 -24.73
C LYS A 432 -22.17 18.67 -24.27
N VAL A 433 -21.91 17.56 -23.58
CA VAL A 433 -20.60 17.23 -23.01
C VAL A 433 -20.04 16.04 -23.79
N ARG A 434 -18.89 16.21 -24.47
CA ARG A 434 -18.11 15.09 -25.02
C ARG A 434 -17.59 14.25 -23.86
N LEU A 435 -18.39 13.29 -23.42
CA LEU A 435 -17.92 12.19 -22.59
C LEU A 435 -17.00 11.32 -23.45
N ASP A 436 -15.96 10.74 -22.86
CA ASP A 436 -15.24 9.66 -23.56
C ASP A 436 -16.20 8.47 -23.77
N ALA A 437 -15.96 7.68 -24.81
CA ALA A 437 -16.83 6.56 -25.19
C ALA A 437 -17.07 5.59 -24.02
N ARG A 438 -16.11 5.47 -23.11
CA ARG A 438 -16.19 4.63 -21.90
C ARG A 438 -17.23 5.15 -20.91
N ARG A 439 -17.28 6.45 -20.65
CA ARG A 439 -18.27 7.09 -19.77
C ARG A 439 -19.64 7.17 -20.40
N GLU A 440 -19.73 7.33 -21.72
CA GLU A 440 -21.01 7.28 -22.43
C GLU A 440 -21.63 5.89 -22.39
N VAL A 441 -20.83 4.84 -22.61
CA VAL A 441 -21.24 3.44 -22.46
C VAL A 441 -21.66 3.14 -21.02
N ASP A 442 -20.88 3.55 -20.01
CA ASP A 442 -21.22 3.39 -18.59
C ASP A 442 -22.54 4.10 -18.23
N LEU A 443 -22.78 5.30 -18.78
CA LEU A 443 -24.02 6.03 -18.57
C LEU A 443 -25.22 5.35 -19.25
N LYS A 444 -25.08 4.90 -20.50
CA LYS A 444 -26.11 4.14 -21.25
C LYS A 444 -26.43 2.81 -20.53
N LEU A 445 -25.42 2.10 -20.03
CA LEU A 445 -25.55 0.88 -19.22
C LEU A 445 -26.34 1.14 -17.93
N LYS A 446 -26.06 2.24 -17.24
CA LYS A 446 -26.75 2.62 -16.01
C LYS A 446 -28.17 3.11 -16.25
N MET A 447 -28.45 3.75 -17.38
CA MET A 447 -29.81 4.08 -17.80
C MET A 447 -30.64 2.83 -18.10
N LEU A 448 -30.05 1.84 -18.79
CA LEU A 448 -30.69 0.56 -19.03
C LEU A 448 -30.92 -0.23 -17.72
N ALA A 449 -29.97 -0.18 -16.79
CA ALA A 449 -30.13 -0.74 -15.45
C ALA A 449 -31.27 -0.05 -14.67
N CYS A 450 -31.44 1.27 -14.80
CA CYS A 450 -32.59 1.99 -14.23
C CYS A 450 -33.93 1.56 -14.86
N ASP A 451 -33.97 1.33 -16.18
CA ASP A 451 -35.15 0.79 -16.86
C ASP A 451 -35.47 -0.64 -16.35
N MET A 452 -34.43 -1.45 -16.16
CA MET A 452 -34.56 -2.81 -15.60
C MET A 452 -34.97 -2.81 -14.12
N VAL A 453 -34.55 -1.81 -13.34
CA VAL A 453 -35.06 -1.60 -11.97
C VAL A 453 -36.50 -1.13 -11.97
N GLY A 454 -36.91 -0.31 -12.94
CA GLY A 454 -38.32 0.03 -13.14
C GLY A 454 -39.17 -1.23 -13.38
N VAL A 455 -38.66 -2.18 -14.16
CA VAL A 455 -39.28 -3.50 -14.39
C VAL A 455 -39.22 -4.38 -13.13
N ALA A 456 -38.07 -4.47 -12.45
CA ALA A 456 -37.90 -5.30 -11.25
C ALA A 456 -38.68 -4.79 -10.03
N ILE A 457 -38.84 -3.47 -9.86
CA ILE A 457 -39.69 -2.84 -8.84
C ILE A 457 -41.17 -3.16 -9.11
N SER A 458 -41.55 -3.36 -10.37
CA SER A 458 -42.92 -3.79 -10.72
C SER A 458 -43.19 -5.27 -10.43
N GLU A 459 -42.15 -6.09 -10.19
CA GLU A 459 -42.24 -7.56 -10.07
C GLU A 459 -41.76 -8.16 -8.72
N GLY A 460 -41.04 -7.42 -7.87
CA GLY A 460 -40.94 -7.71 -6.42
C GLY A 460 -40.14 -8.93 -5.92
N GLY A 461 -39.03 -9.34 -6.55
CA GLY A 461 -38.25 -10.55 -6.17
C GLY A 461 -36.80 -10.38 -5.64
N ASP A 462 -36.32 -11.40 -4.89
CA ASP A 462 -34.94 -11.65 -4.42
C ASP A 462 -33.91 -11.79 -5.58
N LEU A 463 -32.61 -11.61 -5.32
CA LEU A 463 -31.49 -11.78 -6.26
C LEU A 463 -31.52 -13.11 -7.05
N ALA A 464 -31.92 -14.23 -6.43
CA ALA A 464 -32.07 -15.50 -7.16
C ALA A 464 -33.24 -15.43 -8.16
N ALA A 465 -34.38 -14.85 -7.75
CA ALA A 465 -35.52 -14.61 -8.64
C ALA A 465 -35.18 -13.59 -9.74
N ARG A 466 -34.35 -12.58 -9.43
CA ARG A 466 -33.81 -11.64 -10.42
C ARG A 466 -32.95 -12.37 -11.44
N LYS A 467 -32.00 -13.21 -11.02
CA LYS A 467 -31.19 -14.03 -11.94
C LYS A 467 -32.04 -14.97 -12.80
N ALA A 468 -33.12 -15.53 -12.25
CA ALA A 468 -34.03 -16.41 -12.98
C ALA A 468 -34.89 -15.64 -14.01
N ALA A 469 -35.51 -14.53 -13.61
CA ALA A 469 -36.26 -13.64 -14.52
C ALA A 469 -35.34 -13.10 -15.62
N LEU A 470 -34.11 -12.79 -15.24
CA LEU A 470 -33.06 -12.43 -16.16
C LEU A 470 -32.81 -13.57 -17.19
N ALA A 471 -32.54 -14.80 -16.75
CA ALA A 471 -32.32 -15.92 -17.65
C ALA A 471 -33.50 -16.20 -18.62
N VAL A 472 -34.75 -16.03 -18.15
CA VAL A 472 -35.95 -16.13 -19.00
C VAL A 472 -35.94 -15.06 -20.09
N ARG A 473 -35.69 -13.80 -19.73
CA ARG A 473 -35.67 -12.70 -20.70
C ARG A 473 -34.51 -12.82 -21.70
N ALA A 474 -33.35 -13.30 -21.26
CA ALA A 474 -32.25 -13.67 -22.15
C ALA A 474 -32.69 -14.68 -23.21
N THR A 475 -33.43 -15.72 -22.80
CA THR A 475 -33.89 -16.79 -23.70
C THR A 475 -34.88 -16.26 -24.73
N GLU A 476 -35.82 -15.40 -24.31
CA GLU A 476 -36.75 -14.72 -25.22
C GLU A 476 -36.03 -13.82 -26.23
N LEU A 477 -35.10 -12.99 -25.75
CA LEU A 477 -34.30 -12.11 -26.60
C LEU A 477 -33.45 -12.93 -27.58
N LYS A 478 -32.81 -14.02 -27.13
CA LYS A 478 -32.05 -14.93 -28.00
C LYS A 478 -32.90 -15.53 -29.12
N ALA A 479 -34.14 -15.91 -28.82
CA ALA A 479 -35.08 -16.43 -29.81
C ALA A 479 -35.53 -15.36 -30.83
N GLN A 480 -35.57 -14.09 -30.43
CA GLN A 480 -35.92 -12.95 -31.29
C GLN A 480 -34.71 -12.34 -32.02
N ALA A 481 -33.50 -12.63 -31.56
CA ALA A 481 -32.27 -11.98 -31.97
C ALA A 481 -31.70 -12.46 -33.31
N SER A 482 -32.36 -13.34 -34.06
CA SER A 482 -31.72 -13.99 -35.21
C SER A 482 -31.21 -13.00 -36.26
N ASP A 483 -31.93 -11.90 -36.54
CA ASP A 483 -31.53 -10.98 -37.62
C ASP A 483 -31.76 -9.48 -37.33
N ASN A 484 -32.04 -9.10 -36.09
CA ASN A 484 -32.23 -7.69 -35.71
C ASN A 484 -31.02 -7.19 -34.88
N PRO A 485 -30.23 -6.23 -35.40
CA PRO A 485 -29.03 -5.74 -34.71
C PRO A 485 -29.37 -5.03 -33.39
N GLU A 486 -30.48 -4.30 -33.30
CA GLU A 486 -30.90 -3.64 -32.06
C GLU A 486 -31.27 -4.66 -30.96
N VAL A 487 -31.90 -5.78 -31.32
CA VAL A 487 -32.21 -6.88 -30.38
C VAL A 487 -30.93 -7.61 -29.95
N LEU A 488 -29.96 -7.79 -30.85
CA LEU A 488 -28.65 -8.37 -30.51
C LEU A 488 -27.84 -7.50 -29.55
N ILE A 489 -27.89 -6.17 -29.70
CA ILE A 489 -27.27 -5.24 -28.74
C ILE A 489 -27.91 -5.37 -27.37
N ALA A 490 -29.24 -5.38 -27.30
CA ALA A 490 -29.97 -5.58 -26.05
C ALA A 490 -29.64 -6.93 -25.40
N TYR A 491 -29.59 -8.00 -26.18
CA TYR A 491 -29.17 -9.32 -25.74
C TYR A 491 -27.70 -9.34 -25.26
N ALA A 492 -26.80 -8.65 -25.94
CA ALA A 492 -25.41 -8.56 -25.51
C ALA A 492 -25.25 -7.86 -24.16
N TYR A 493 -25.92 -6.72 -23.98
CA TYR A 493 -25.93 -6.01 -22.69
C TYR A 493 -26.46 -6.88 -21.57
N PHE A 494 -27.51 -7.63 -21.89
CA PHE A 494 -28.08 -8.59 -20.99
C PHE A 494 -27.05 -9.65 -20.54
N MET A 495 -26.34 -10.22 -21.50
CA MET A 495 -25.29 -11.21 -21.24
C MET A 495 -24.14 -10.61 -20.40
N LEU A 496 -23.72 -9.36 -20.66
CA LEU A 496 -22.73 -8.65 -19.83
C LEU A 496 -23.17 -8.53 -18.37
N LEU A 497 -24.44 -8.16 -18.12
CA LEU A 497 -24.99 -8.05 -16.77
C LEU A 497 -25.08 -9.40 -16.05
N SER A 498 -25.28 -10.48 -16.80
CA SER A 498 -25.31 -11.85 -16.25
C SER A 498 -23.91 -12.43 -15.98
N GLY A 499 -22.85 -11.78 -16.47
CA GLY A 499 -21.48 -12.27 -16.42
C GLY A 499 -21.12 -13.25 -17.55
N ASP A 500 -22.02 -13.47 -18.51
CA ASP A 500 -21.76 -14.26 -19.72
C ASP A 500 -21.10 -13.39 -20.80
N PHE A 501 -19.84 -13.04 -20.55
CA PHE A 501 -19.06 -12.19 -21.44
C PHE A 501 -18.89 -12.81 -22.84
N ARG A 502 -18.88 -14.15 -22.95
CA ARG A 502 -18.70 -14.85 -24.22
C ARG A 502 -19.91 -14.65 -25.13
N GLU A 503 -21.11 -14.93 -24.62
CA GLU A 503 -22.34 -14.72 -25.40
C GLU A 503 -22.56 -13.23 -25.70
N ALA A 504 -22.18 -12.32 -24.79
CA ALA A 504 -22.18 -10.88 -25.06
C ALA A 504 -21.30 -10.50 -26.26
N GLY A 505 -20.07 -11.01 -26.29
CA GLY A 505 -19.14 -10.78 -27.40
C GLY A 505 -19.64 -11.34 -28.72
N ILE A 506 -20.25 -12.54 -28.71
CA ILE A 506 -20.87 -13.16 -29.90
C ILE A 506 -22.02 -12.28 -30.42
N ALA A 507 -22.90 -11.82 -29.53
CA ALA A 507 -24.05 -11.00 -29.89
C ALA A 507 -23.65 -9.63 -30.45
N LEU A 508 -22.66 -8.96 -29.85
CA LEU A 508 -22.12 -7.68 -30.36
C LEU A 508 -21.49 -7.83 -31.75
N ARG A 509 -20.69 -8.88 -31.97
CA ARG A 509 -20.07 -9.16 -33.27
C ARG A 509 -21.13 -9.42 -34.34
N ARG A 510 -22.13 -10.26 -34.05
CA ARG A 510 -23.24 -10.51 -34.98
C ARG A 510 -24.05 -9.25 -35.26
N SER A 511 -24.29 -8.41 -34.26
CA SER A 511 -24.95 -7.11 -34.48
C SER A 511 -24.14 -6.21 -35.42
N HIS A 512 -22.82 -6.22 -35.30
CA HIS A 512 -21.94 -5.45 -36.19
C HIS A 512 -21.98 -5.97 -37.62
N GLU A 513 -21.92 -7.29 -37.80
CA GLU A 513 -21.99 -7.94 -39.11
C GLU A 513 -23.29 -7.58 -39.84
N LEU A 514 -24.42 -7.50 -39.12
CA LEU A 514 -25.71 -7.10 -39.69
C LEU A 514 -25.82 -5.61 -39.98
N LYS A 515 -25.09 -4.75 -39.27
CA LYS A 515 -25.13 -3.29 -39.42
C LYS A 515 -23.77 -2.65 -39.11
N PRO A 516 -22.81 -2.70 -40.05
CA PRO A 516 -21.44 -2.24 -39.83
C PRO A 516 -21.34 -0.74 -39.49
N ASP A 517 -22.25 0.07 -40.03
CA ASP A 517 -22.27 1.52 -39.86
C ASP A 517 -22.87 1.99 -38.52
N ASN A 518 -23.15 1.08 -37.59
CA ASN A 518 -23.69 1.43 -36.28
C ASN A 518 -22.57 1.94 -35.35
N GLU A 519 -22.33 3.25 -35.39
CA GLU A 519 -21.32 3.94 -34.55
C GLU A 519 -21.52 3.74 -33.04
N ASP A 520 -22.74 3.45 -32.57
CA ASP A 520 -23.00 3.20 -31.14
C ASP A 520 -22.40 1.88 -30.63
N VAL A 521 -22.20 0.89 -31.52
CA VAL A 521 -21.73 -0.47 -31.14
C VAL A 521 -20.22 -0.58 -31.29
N LYS A 522 -19.62 0.24 -32.16
CA LYS A 522 -18.19 0.19 -32.49
C LYS A 522 -17.27 0.25 -31.25
N PRO A 523 -17.46 1.15 -30.27
CA PRO A 523 -16.64 1.15 -29.05
C PRO A 523 -16.79 -0.14 -28.22
N LEU A 524 -17.98 -0.75 -28.20
CA LEU A 524 -18.21 -2.00 -27.48
C LEU A 524 -17.52 -3.17 -28.18
N ILE A 525 -17.57 -3.19 -29.51
CA ILE A 525 -16.87 -4.18 -30.34
C ILE A 525 -15.38 -4.07 -30.14
N ASP A 526 -14.83 -2.86 -30.14
CA ASP A 526 -13.41 -2.62 -29.89
C ASP A 526 -13.00 -3.19 -28.52
N VAL A 527 -13.82 -2.99 -27.48
CA VAL A 527 -13.59 -3.54 -26.13
C VAL A 527 -13.66 -5.08 -26.11
N VAL A 528 -14.73 -5.68 -26.66
CA VAL A 528 -14.91 -7.15 -26.61
C VAL A 528 -14.06 -7.91 -27.61
N SER A 529 -13.50 -7.22 -28.61
CA SER A 529 -12.58 -7.78 -29.62
C SER A 529 -11.13 -7.38 -29.35
N ALA A 530 -10.87 -6.63 -28.27
CA ALA A 530 -9.53 -6.25 -27.86
C ALA A 530 -8.69 -7.50 -27.65
N LYS A 531 -7.66 -7.68 -28.51
CA LYS A 531 -6.83 -8.87 -28.48
C LYS A 531 -6.05 -8.92 -27.16
N PRO A 532 -6.23 -9.97 -26.34
CA PRO A 532 -5.45 -10.10 -25.12
C PRO A 532 -3.99 -10.40 -25.45
N ALA A 533 -3.10 -10.11 -24.50
CA ALA A 533 -1.69 -10.45 -24.59
C ALA A 533 -1.27 -11.30 -23.40
N LEU A 534 -0.45 -12.33 -23.64
CA LEU A 534 0.26 -13.02 -22.57
C LEU A 534 1.57 -12.26 -22.29
N ILE A 535 1.74 -11.83 -21.05
CA ILE A 535 2.87 -11.02 -20.60
C ILE A 535 3.54 -11.64 -19.38
N GLN A 536 4.71 -11.09 -19.02
CA GLN A 536 5.47 -11.47 -17.82
C GLN A 536 5.75 -12.98 -17.73
N PRO A 537 6.29 -13.61 -18.79
CA PRO A 537 6.66 -15.02 -18.72
C PRO A 537 7.64 -15.23 -17.57
N ARG A 538 7.38 -16.27 -16.78
CA ARG A 538 8.32 -16.84 -15.83
C ARG A 538 8.50 -18.32 -16.16
N PRO A 539 9.73 -18.84 -16.19
CA PRO A 539 10.98 -18.10 -16.06
C PRO A 539 11.14 -17.02 -17.15
N THR A 540 11.80 -15.89 -16.84
CA THR A 540 11.92 -14.78 -17.81
C THR A 540 12.70 -15.24 -19.03
N ALA A 541 12.34 -14.74 -20.21
CA ALA A 541 13.02 -15.09 -21.44
C ALA A 541 14.54 -14.88 -21.30
N MET A 542 15.31 -15.92 -21.65
CA MET A 542 16.79 -15.97 -21.55
C MET A 542 17.39 -15.94 -20.13
N GLY A 543 16.58 -16.02 -19.07
CA GLY A 543 17.11 -16.24 -17.72
C GLY A 543 17.57 -17.69 -17.53
N TRP A 544 18.49 -17.90 -16.60
CA TRP A 544 18.92 -19.21 -16.15
C TRP A 544 18.39 -19.52 -14.76
N PHE A 545 17.95 -20.75 -14.56
CA PHE A 545 17.18 -21.14 -13.38
C PHE A 545 17.69 -22.45 -12.79
N GLY A 546 17.58 -22.56 -11.47
CA GLY A 546 17.91 -23.77 -10.74
C GLY A 546 16.88 -24.90 -10.91
N ASN A 547 16.97 -25.91 -10.04
CA ASN A 547 16.31 -27.22 -10.20
C ASN A 547 14.78 -27.24 -10.13
N ARG A 548 14.12 -26.11 -9.86
CA ARG A 548 12.65 -25.99 -9.83
C ARG A 548 12.24 -24.72 -10.56
N ALA A 549 11.43 -24.87 -11.60
CA ALA A 549 10.88 -23.74 -12.35
C ALA A 549 9.36 -23.72 -12.19
N LEU A 550 8.85 -22.55 -11.79
CA LEU A 550 7.45 -22.21 -11.91
C LEU A 550 7.23 -21.59 -13.29
N LEU A 551 6.56 -22.33 -14.17
CA LEU A 551 6.10 -21.79 -15.44
C LEU A 551 4.88 -20.92 -15.18
N ARG A 552 4.92 -19.66 -15.65
CA ARG A 552 3.82 -18.72 -15.47
C ARG A 552 3.76 -17.73 -16.60
N VAL A 553 2.56 -17.42 -17.06
CA VAL A 553 2.26 -16.26 -17.90
C VAL A 553 1.04 -15.53 -17.35
N THR A 554 0.98 -14.22 -17.56
CA THR A 554 -0.16 -13.39 -17.13
C THR A 554 -0.92 -12.91 -18.36
N LEU A 555 -2.23 -13.11 -18.39
CA LEU A 555 -3.11 -12.52 -19.39
C LEU A 555 -3.35 -11.06 -19.05
N LEU A 556 -2.88 -10.18 -19.91
CA LEU A 556 -3.29 -8.80 -19.97
C LEU A 556 -4.40 -8.68 -21.00
N SER A 557 -5.64 -8.56 -20.52
CA SER A 557 -6.74 -8.07 -21.34
C SER A 557 -6.94 -6.60 -20.97
N PRO A 558 -6.52 -5.64 -21.83
CA PRO A 558 -6.52 -4.23 -21.48
C PRO A 558 -7.90 -3.69 -21.08
N GLU A 559 -8.99 -4.40 -21.43
CA GLU A 559 -10.35 -3.89 -21.30
C GLU A 559 -11.39 -4.94 -20.85
N SER A 560 -10.98 -6.18 -20.51
CA SER A 560 -11.92 -7.24 -20.07
C SER A 560 -11.95 -7.43 -18.55
N PRO A 561 -13.10 -7.19 -17.88
CA PRO A 561 -13.27 -7.52 -16.47
C PRO A 561 -13.34 -9.03 -16.20
N GLY A 562 -13.49 -9.86 -17.24
CA GLY A 562 -13.75 -11.30 -17.08
C GLY A 562 -12.52 -12.19 -16.90
N GLY A 563 -11.30 -11.65 -17.03
CA GLY A 563 -10.07 -12.42 -16.81
C GLY A 563 -9.86 -13.57 -17.81
N MET A 564 -9.01 -14.54 -17.43
CA MET A 564 -8.73 -15.75 -18.21
C MET A 564 -9.78 -16.82 -17.90
N VAL A 565 -10.40 -17.39 -18.93
CA VAL A 565 -11.38 -18.49 -18.77
C VAL A 565 -10.72 -19.85 -18.93
N SER A 566 -9.79 -19.97 -19.87
CA SER A 566 -9.04 -21.20 -20.11
C SER A 566 -7.65 -20.90 -20.61
N GLY A 567 -6.72 -21.81 -20.40
CA GLY A 567 -5.40 -21.75 -21.02
C GLY A 567 -4.78 -23.13 -21.15
N GLU A 568 -3.85 -23.24 -22.10
CA GLU A 568 -3.06 -24.43 -22.33
C GLU A 568 -1.59 -24.06 -22.30
N MET A 569 -0.75 -24.94 -21.75
CA MET A 569 0.69 -24.75 -21.71
C MET A 569 1.38 -26.04 -22.16
N SER A 570 2.51 -25.87 -22.84
CA SER A 570 3.43 -26.95 -23.16
C SER A 570 4.85 -26.56 -22.78
N PHE A 571 5.63 -27.56 -22.41
CA PHE A 571 7.03 -27.48 -22.03
C PHE A 571 7.81 -28.47 -22.90
N ASP A 572 8.76 -28.00 -23.69
CA ASP A 572 9.53 -28.79 -24.65
C ASP A 572 8.68 -29.65 -25.59
N ASN A 573 7.57 -29.08 -26.06
CA ASN A 573 6.54 -29.70 -26.89
C ASN A 573 5.61 -30.70 -26.18
N ASP A 574 5.85 -31.02 -24.91
CA ASP A 574 4.92 -31.82 -24.11
C ASP A 574 3.84 -30.93 -23.50
N LYS A 575 2.57 -31.31 -23.64
CA LYS A 575 1.48 -30.65 -22.92
C LYS A 575 1.65 -30.85 -21.42
N VAL A 576 1.47 -29.78 -20.65
CA VAL A 576 1.50 -29.81 -19.18
C VAL A 576 0.14 -29.42 -18.61
N ASP A 577 -0.18 -29.92 -17.41
CA ASP A 577 -1.41 -29.60 -16.71
C ASP A 577 -1.26 -28.24 -16.00
N ALA A 578 -1.51 -27.17 -16.74
CA ALA A 578 -1.43 -25.80 -16.23
C ALA A 578 -2.77 -25.34 -15.64
N GLN A 579 -2.70 -24.65 -14.50
CA GLN A 579 -3.86 -24.16 -13.77
C GLN A 579 -4.09 -22.67 -14.04
N VAL A 580 -5.35 -22.29 -14.20
CA VAL A 580 -5.77 -20.88 -14.28
C VAL A 580 -5.98 -20.36 -12.86
N VAL A 581 -5.23 -19.32 -12.48
CA VAL A 581 -5.32 -18.65 -11.18
C VAL A 581 -5.53 -17.15 -11.43
N GLY A 582 -6.78 -16.72 -11.42
CA GLY A 582 -7.15 -15.35 -11.79
C GLY A 582 -6.77 -15.04 -13.23
N SER A 583 -5.87 -14.09 -13.45
CA SER A 583 -5.33 -13.76 -14.78
C SER A 583 -4.05 -14.53 -15.14
N GLN A 584 -3.63 -15.50 -14.33
CA GLN A 584 -2.38 -16.22 -14.54
C GLN A 584 -2.63 -17.66 -14.99
N LEU A 585 -1.79 -18.14 -15.91
CA LEU A 585 -1.68 -19.56 -16.23
C LEU A 585 -0.38 -20.07 -15.61
N VAL A 586 -0.48 -21.06 -14.72
CA VAL A 586 0.61 -21.49 -13.84
C VAL A 586 0.82 -23.00 -13.92
N HIS A 587 2.07 -23.45 -14.01
CA HIS A 587 2.43 -24.86 -13.88
C HIS A 587 3.74 -25.01 -13.10
N LEU A 588 3.75 -25.90 -12.10
CA LEU A 588 4.95 -26.26 -11.36
C LEU A 588 5.55 -27.53 -11.96
N LEU A 589 6.75 -27.42 -12.53
CA LEU A 589 7.43 -28.59 -13.09
C LEU A 589 7.89 -29.54 -11.97
N PRO A 590 7.65 -30.86 -12.09
CA PRO A 590 8.17 -31.85 -11.15
C PRO A 590 9.71 -31.83 -11.10
N GLU A 591 10.26 -32.20 -9.95
CA GLU A 591 11.71 -32.41 -9.83
C GLU A 591 12.17 -33.49 -10.82
N GLY A 592 13.31 -33.24 -11.46
CA GLY A 592 13.88 -34.14 -12.47
C GLY A 592 13.36 -33.92 -13.90
N ARG A 593 12.24 -33.21 -14.11
CA ARG A 593 11.74 -32.91 -15.46
C ARG A 593 12.58 -31.85 -16.19
N LEU A 594 13.18 -30.92 -15.45
CA LEU A 594 14.12 -29.93 -16.01
C LEU A 594 15.48 -30.62 -16.21
N THR A 595 15.92 -30.82 -17.44
CA THR A 595 17.30 -31.22 -17.73
C THR A 595 18.21 -29.99 -17.78
N GLY A 596 19.53 -30.17 -17.88
CA GLY A 596 20.39 -29.04 -18.24
C GLY A 596 20.18 -28.64 -19.70
N GLY A 597 20.31 -27.36 -20.02
CA GLY A 597 20.20 -26.84 -21.38
C GLY A 597 19.07 -25.83 -21.59
N LYS A 598 18.72 -25.59 -22.86
CA LYS A 598 17.66 -24.66 -23.26
C LYS A 598 16.31 -25.37 -23.30
N HIS A 599 15.31 -24.70 -22.76
CA HIS A 599 13.92 -25.15 -22.73
C HIS A 599 13.00 -24.14 -23.40
N VAL A 600 11.88 -24.62 -23.94
CA VAL A 600 10.87 -23.78 -24.60
C VAL A 600 9.51 -24.00 -23.94
N VAL A 601 8.83 -22.90 -23.65
CA VAL A 601 7.45 -22.89 -23.16
C VAL A 601 6.57 -22.26 -24.23
N LYS A 602 5.49 -22.94 -24.58
CA LYS A 602 4.40 -22.35 -25.39
C LYS A 602 3.15 -22.31 -24.53
N ALA A 603 2.50 -21.16 -24.48
CA ALA A 603 1.25 -20.99 -23.77
C ALA A 603 0.20 -20.34 -24.66
N SER A 604 -1.04 -20.78 -24.52
CA SER A 604 -2.21 -20.13 -25.09
C SER A 604 -3.26 -19.88 -24.01
N ALA A 605 -4.00 -18.79 -24.13
CA ALA A 605 -5.05 -18.44 -23.19
C ALA A 605 -6.22 -17.81 -23.91
N VAL A 606 -7.42 -17.99 -23.36
CA VAL A 606 -8.67 -17.44 -23.86
C VAL A 606 -9.27 -16.56 -22.77
N ASP A 607 -9.57 -15.31 -23.10
CA ASP A 607 -10.27 -14.39 -22.20
C ASP A 607 -11.77 -14.70 -22.10
N ALA A 608 -12.48 -13.98 -21.24
CA ALA A 608 -13.92 -14.18 -21.07
C ALA A 608 -14.79 -13.85 -22.29
N TYR A 609 -14.27 -13.11 -23.27
CA TYR A 609 -14.96 -12.79 -24.52
C TYR A 609 -14.69 -13.81 -25.63
N GLY A 610 -13.85 -14.81 -25.36
CA GLY A 610 -13.44 -15.84 -26.31
C GLY A 610 -12.22 -15.46 -27.16
N ASN A 611 -11.54 -14.35 -26.86
CA ASN A 611 -10.36 -13.92 -27.60
C ASN A 611 -9.13 -14.73 -27.17
N LYS A 612 -8.32 -15.17 -28.14
CA LYS A 612 -7.13 -15.99 -27.89
C LYS A 612 -5.84 -15.17 -27.89
N ALA A 613 -4.97 -15.44 -26.93
CA ALA A 613 -3.58 -14.99 -26.88
C ALA A 613 -2.63 -16.19 -26.87
N GLU A 614 -1.47 -16.03 -27.50
CA GLU A 614 -0.42 -17.05 -27.54
C GLU A 614 0.94 -16.41 -27.26
N ILE A 615 1.84 -17.15 -26.61
CA ILE A 615 3.24 -16.75 -26.41
C ILE A 615 4.14 -17.98 -26.46
N GLU A 616 5.33 -17.79 -27.02
CA GLU A 616 6.44 -18.74 -26.98
C GLU A 616 7.66 -18.04 -26.40
N TYR A 617 8.30 -18.66 -25.40
CA TYR A 617 9.53 -18.13 -24.81
C TYR A 617 10.46 -19.26 -24.38
N GLY A 618 11.76 -18.97 -24.39
CA GLY A 618 12.80 -19.91 -23.97
C GLY A 618 13.56 -19.46 -22.73
N PHE A 619 14.06 -20.42 -21.96
CA PHE A 619 14.92 -20.20 -20.81
C PHE A 619 16.01 -21.28 -20.72
N GLY A 620 17.09 -21.01 -19.99
CA GLY A 620 18.16 -21.97 -19.75
C GLY A 620 18.05 -22.59 -18.36
N VAL A 621 18.52 -23.83 -18.22
CA VAL A 621 18.74 -24.50 -16.94
C VAL A 621 20.18 -24.94 -16.91
N ASP A 622 20.91 -24.48 -15.91
CA ASP A 622 22.27 -24.92 -15.65
C ASP A 622 22.24 -25.80 -14.40
N LYS A 623 22.87 -26.97 -14.50
CA LYS A 623 22.99 -27.96 -13.43
C LYS A 623 24.45 -28.31 -13.14
N VAL A 624 25.40 -27.74 -13.88
CA VAL A 624 26.80 -28.07 -13.78
C VAL A 624 27.42 -27.07 -12.81
N PRO A 625 27.86 -27.50 -11.61
CA PRO A 625 28.55 -26.59 -10.72
C PRO A 625 29.89 -26.16 -11.34
N PRO A 626 30.38 -24.95 -11.01
CA PRO A 626 31.64 -24.46 -11.53
C PRO A 626 32.82 -25.36 -11.16
N LYS A 627 33.89 -25.26 -11.95
CA LYS A 627 35.14 -26.00 -11.75
C LYS A 627 36.12 -25.14 -10.95
N CYS A 628 36.95 -25.78 -10.14
CA CYS A 628 38.06 -25.14 -9.45
C CYS A 628 39.35 -25.94 -9.67
N SER A 629 40.41 -25.22 -9.95
CA SER A 629 41.79 -25.69 -9.99
C SER A 629 42.62 -24.84 -9.04
N ILE A 630 43.63 -25.45 -8.42
CA ILE A 630 44.44 -24.79 -7.41
C ILE A 630 45.91 -25.15 -7.57
N GLU A 631 46.76 -24.15 -7.40
CA GLU A 631 48.21 -24.28 -7.36
C GLU A 631 48.74 -23.74 -6.03
N PRO A 632 49.74 -24.37 -5.38
CA PRO A 632 50.37 -25.64 -5.75
C PRO A 632 49.38 -26.82 -5.78
N SER A 633 49.72 -27.86 -6.55
CA SER A 633 48.84 -29.01 -6.75
C SER A 633 48.55 -29.70 -5.40
N PRO A 634 47.32 -30.20 -5.18
CA PRO A 634 46.96 -30.86 -3.92
C PRO A 634 47.95 -31.95 -3.50
N GLY A 635 48.28 -32.01 -2.22
CA GLY A 635 49.26 -32.96 -1.67
C GLY A 635 50.73 -32.54 -1.85
N SER A 636 51.03 -31.46 -2.56
CA SER A 636 52.39 -30.92 -2.62
C SER A 636 52.82 -30.36 -1.26
N GLU A 637 54.11 -30.45 -0.97
CA GLU A 637 54.72 -29.71 0.12
C GLU A 637 54.79 -28.22 -0.26
N VAL A 638 54.20 -27.37 0.57
CA VAL A 638 54.26 -25.92 0.36
C VAL A 638 55.43 -25.35 1.16
N ALA A 639 56.32 -24.63 0.46
CA ALA A 639 57.55 -24.10 1.05
C ALA A 639 57.27 -22.82 1.84
N GLY A 640 57.86 -22.74 3.04
CA GLY A 640 57.81 -21.57 3.90
C GLY A 640 56.53 -21.48 4.75
N PRO A 641 56.58 -20.71 5.84
CA PRO A 641 55.50 -20.64 6.81
C PRO A 641 54.28 -19.83 6.32
N THR A 642 54.38 -19.08 5.22
CA THR A 642 53.26 -18.29 4.65
C THR A 642 52.96 -18.72 3.22
N PRO A 643 52.39 -19.92 3.00
CA PRO A 643 52.09 -20.41 1.67
C PRO A 643 51.06 -19.54 0.96
N VAL A 644 51.21 -19.41 -0.36
CA VAL A 644 50.26 -18.74 -1.25
C VAL A 644 49.70 -19.77 -2.21
N TRP A 645 48.38 -19.84 -2.30
CA TRP A 645 47.68 -20.62 -3.31
C TRP A 645 47.09 -19.71 -4.38
N THR A 646 47.20 -20.13 -5.64
CA THR A 646 46.51 -19.53 -6.77
C THR A 646 45.29 -20.38 -7.08
N VAL A 647 44.11 -19.81 -6.90
CA VAL A 647 42.82 -20.45 -7.18
C VAL A 647 42.34 -19.96 -8.53
N LYS A 648 41.97 -20.90 -9.41
CA LYS A 648 41.30 -20.61 -10.67
C LYS A 648 39.96 -21.33 -10.72
N LEU A 649 38.90 -20.54 -10.69
CA LEU A 649 37.54 -20.96 -10.94
C LEU A 649 37.25 -20.84 -12.44
N SER A 650 36.30 -21.61 -12.94
CA SER A 650 35.81 -21.49 -14.31
C SER A 650 34.43 -22.11 -14.41
N ASP A 651 33.57 -21.47 -15.17
CA ASP A 651 32.24 -21.97 -15.50
C ASP A 651 31.99 -21.77 -16.99
N ASP A 652 31.54 -22.82 -17.69
CA ASP A 652 31.42 -22.80 -19.14
C ASP A 652 30.10 -22.17 -19.62
N ASP A 653 29.09 -22.09 -18.73
CA ASP A 653 27.74 -21.68 -19.08
C ASP A 653 27.38 -20.32 -18.47
N MET A 654 27.43 -20.19 -17.14
CA MET A 654 26.86 -19.07 -16.37
C MET A 654 27.87 -18.07 -15.87
N GLY A 655 29.13 -18.48 -15.79
CA GLY A 655 30.14 -17.73 -15.05
C GLY A 655 29.98 -17.93 -13.54
N VAL A 656 31.07 -17.66 -12.83
CA VAL A 656 31.14 -17.85 -11.38
C VAL A 656 30.49 -16.66 -10.65
N ASP A 657 29.67 -16.92 -9.63
CA ASP A 657 29.28 -15.90 -8.67
C ASP A 657 30.41 -15.65 -7.67
N LEU A 658 31.24 -14.65 -7.94
CA LEU A 658 32.37 -14.30 -7.08
C LEU A 658 31.92 -13.92 -5.65
N ALA A 659 30.70 -13.41 -5.47
CA ALA A 659 30.16 -13.09 -4.15
C ALA A 659 29.76 -14.32 -3.34
N SER A 660 29.68 -15.51 -3.96
CA SER A 660 29.41 -16.77 -3.26
C SER A 660 30.66 -17.42 -2.64
N ILE A 661 31.86 -16.93 -2.99
CA ILE A 661 33.13 -17.57 -2.62
C ILE A 661 33.32 -17.53 -1.11
N GLN A 662 33.55 -18.70 -0.52
CA GLN A 662 33.97 -18.90 0.87
C GLN A 662 35.20 -19.80 0.93
N ILE A 663 36.24 -19.35 1.64
CA ILE A 663 37.52 -20.05 1.72
C ILE A 663 37.90 -20.20 3.18
N ARG A 664 38.17 -21.44 3.58
CA ARG A 664 38.53 -21.81 4.95
C ARG A 664 39.82 -22.61 4.96
N LEU A 665 40.69 -22.32 5.92
CA LEU A 665 41.91 -23.08 6.17
C LEU A 665 41.85 -23.66 7.59
N ASN A 666 41.99 -24.98 7.68
CA ASN A 666 41.97 -25.75 8.91
C ASN A 666 43.31 -26.45 9.15
N ASN A 667 43.81 -26.48 10.38
CA ASN A 667 44.91 -27.38 10.75
C ASN A 667 44.33 -28.76 11.09
N VAL A 668 44.85 -29.83 10.47
CA VAL A 668 44.39 -31.22 10.67
C VAL A 668 45.44 -32.12 11.35
N GLY A 669 46.59 -31.56 11.74
CA GLY A 669 47.66 -32.29 12.41
C GLY A 669 47.39 -32.60 13.89
N VAL A 670 47.88 -33.76 14.36
CA VAL A 670 47.75 -34.22 15.76
C VAL A 670 48.64 -33.37 16.68
N GLY A 671 48.04 -32.68 17.66
CA GLY A 671 48.75 -31.94 18.71
C GLY A 671 48.95 -30.44 18.46
N ALA A 672 48.48 -29.90 17.34
CA ALA A 672 48.51 -28.46 17.07
C ALA A 672 47.20 -27.78 17.50
N THR A 673 47.28 -26.53 17.97
CA THR A 673 46.11 -25.69 18.23
C THR A 673 45.31 -25.54 16.93
N PRO A 674 44.01 -25.93 16.89
CA PRO A 674 43.22 -25.83 15.68
C PRO A 674 43.15 -24.38 15.21
N ILE A 675 43.68 -24.12 14.02
CA ILE A 675 43.48 -22.85 13.32
C ILE A 675 42.26 -23.04 12.44
N ARG A 676 41.29 -22.13 12.54
CA ARG A 676 40.19 -21.99 11.60
C ARG A 676 40.23 -20.55 11.07
N ALA A 677 40.87 -20.37 9.93
CA ALA A 677 40.95 -19.07 9.27
C ALA A 677 39.90 -18.99 8.16
N ILE A 678 39.13 -17.90 8.12
CA ILE A 678 38.27 -17.56 6.99
C ILE A 678 39.06 -16.57 6.16
N LEU A 679 39.52 -16.99 4.97
CA LEU A 679 40.37 -16.16 4.12
C LEU A 679 39.53 -15.25 3.22
N VAL A 680 38.44 -15.80 2.69
CA VAL A 680 37.46 -15.10 1.87
C VAL A 680 36.07 -15.48 2.36
N GLU A 681 35.20 -14.50 2.51
CA GLU A 681 33.79 -14.68 2.82
C GLU A 681 32.96 -13.72 1.98
N ASN A 682 31.94 -14.26 1.34
CA ASN A 682 31.06 -13.56 0.42
C ASN A 682 31.84 -12.77 -0.66
N GLY A 683 32.86 -13.41 -1.25
CA GLY A 683 33.72 -12.79 -2.26
C GLY A 683 34.62 -11.65 -1.77
N THR A 684 34.75 -11.46 -0.46
CA THR A 684 35.57 -10.41 0.14
C THR A 684 36.67 -11.00 0.99
N TYR A 685 37.90 -10.49 0.84
CA TYR A 685 39.04 -10.87 1.66
C TYR A 685 38.82 -10.43 3.11
N GLN A 686 38.94 -11.36 4.04
CA GLN A 686 38.68 -11.09 5.47
C GLN A 686 39.93 -10.61 6.21
N GLU A 687 41.09 -10.72 5.58
CA GLU A 687 42.40 -10.40 6.16
C GLU A 687 43.33 -9.77 5.12
N ASN A 688 44.35 -9.04 5.58
CA ASN A 688 45.44 -8.60 4.72
C ASN A 688 46.33 -9.81 4.41
N ILE A 689 46.62 -10.05 3.13
CA ILE A 689 47.50 -11.14 2.69
C ILE A 689 48.65 -10.52 1.89
N PRO A 690 49.74 -10.07 2.56
CA PRO A 690 50.84 -9.38 1.90
C PRO A 690 51.46 -10.17 0.75
N ALA A 691 51.61 -11.50 0.94
CA ALA A 691 52.18 -12.39 -0.08
C ALA A 691 51.30 -12.52 -1.33
N ALA A 692 49.99 -12.26 -1.22
CA ALA A 692 49.05 -12.20 -2.34
C ALA A 692 48.77 -10.76 -2.81
N GLN A 693 49.37 -9.75 -2.18
CA GLN A 693 49.16 -8.32 -2.47
C GLN A 693 47.69 -7.88 -2.39
N VAL A 694 46.93 -8.44 -1.46
CA VAL A 694 45.51 -8.09 -1.23
C VAL A 694 45.30 -7.61 0.20
N ASN A 695 44.41 -6.64 0.37
CA ASN A 695 44.03 -6.09 1.66
C ASN A 695 42.67 -6.61 2.11
N ARG A 696 42.45 -6.58 3.43
CA ARG A 696 41.15 -6.84 4.03
C ARG A 696 40.10 -5.89 3.45
N GLY A 697 38.98 -6.44 3.01
CA GLY A 697 37.89 -5.69 2.39
C GLY A 697 37.99 -5.60 0.87
N ASP A 698 39.12 -5.99 0.26
CA ASP A 698 39.19 -6.12 -1.19
C ASP A 698 38.22 -7.21 -1.66
N LYS A 699 37.59 -6.99 -2.83
CA LYS A 699 36.76 -8.00 -3.48
C LYS A 699 37.64 -8.93 -4.32
N VAL A 700 37.27 -10.20 -4.39
CA VAL A 700 37.85 -11.13 -5.36
C VAL A 700 37.59 -10.59 -6.77
N ALA A 701 38.66 -10.29 -7.48
CA ALA A 701 38.60 -9.72 -8.82
C ALA A 701 38.89 -10.81 -9.86
N GLY A 702 37.84 -11.29 -10.51
CA GLY A 702 37.93 -12.30 -11.56
C GLY A 702 38.04 -13.74 -11.03
N GLU A 703 38.09 -14.68 -11.98
CA GLU A 703 38.03 -16.11 -11.68
C GLU A 703 39.40 -16.70 -11.30
N THR A 704 40.49 -15.94 -11.46
CA THR A 704 41.83 -16.34 -10.99
C THR A 704 42.30 -15.36 -9.93
N PHE A 705 42.55 -15.85 -8.72
CA PHE A 705 42.94 -15.01 -7.58
C PHE A 705 43.85 -15.77 -6.62
N LYS A 706 44.56 -15.02 -5.78
CA LYS A 706 45.51 -15.58 -4.80
C LYS A 706 44.92 -15.53 -3.41
N ILE A 707 45.26 -16.54 -2.61
CA ILE A 707 44.96 -16.63 -1.18
C ILE A 707 46.23 -17.09 -0.44
N GLY A 708 46.34 -16.79 0.84
CA GLY A 708 47.49 -17.18 1.65
C GLY A 708 47.20 -16.99 3.14
N SER A 709 48.09 -17.50 3.99
CA SER A 709 47.99 -17.30 5.44
C SER A 709 48.62 -15.95 5.85
N MET A 710 47.96 -15.20 6.74
CA MET A 710 48.57 -14.02 7.38
C MET A 710 49.64 -14.44 8.41
N ARG A 711 49.39 -15.54 9.13
CA ARG A 711 50.29 -16.03 10.17
C ARG A 711 51.21 -17.10 9.61
N GLU A 712 52.41 -17.14 10.15
CA GLU A 712 53.29 -18.29 9.97
C GLU A 712 52.55 -19.55 10.43
N LEU A 713 52.29 -20.43 9.46
CA LEU A 713 51.78 -21.76 9.70
C LEU A 713 52.93 -22.59 10.25
N LEU A 714 52.66 -23.31 11.33
CA LEU A 714 53.61 -24.26 11.88
C LEU A 714 53.76 -25.44 10.91
N PRO A 715 54.90 -26.13 10.92
CA PRO A 715 55.06 -27.36 10.15
C PRO A 715 53.95 -28.35 10.51
N GLY A 716 53.23 -28.86 9.51
CA GLY A 716 52.05 -29.68 9.74
C GLY A 716 51.13 -29.81 8.53
N GLN A 717 50.08 -30.59 8.69
CA GLN A 717 49.09 -30.84 7.66
C GLN A 717 47.91 -29.86 7.79
N TYR A 718 47.54 -29.22 6.69
CA TYR A 718 46.44 -28.27 6.61
C TYR A 718 45.43 -28.70 5.56
N GLU A 719 44.15 -28.48 5.85
CA GLU A 719 43.05 -28.65 4.91
C GLU A 719 42.54 -27.27 4.46
N LEU A 720 42.60 -27.02 3.16
CA LEU A 720 42.03 -25.85 2.51
C LEU A 720 40.69 -26.24 1.87
N THR A 721 39.61 -25.60 2.29
CA THR A 721 38.25 -25.81 1.76
C THR A 721 37.76 -24.55 1.06
N ILE A 722 37.31 -24.69 -0.19
CA ILE A 722 36.72 -23.62 -1.00
C ILE A 722 35.28 -24.02 -1.35
N SER A 723 34.32 -23.15 -1.05
CA SER A 723 32.92 -23.26 -1.49
C SER A 723 32.58 -22.08 -2.40
N PHE A 724 31.92 -22.35 -3.52
CA PHE A 724 31.60 -21.37 -4.54
C PHE A 724 30.39 -21.83 -5.35
N ALA A 725 29.74 -20.91 -6.05
CA ALA A 725 28.57 -21.12 -6.88
C ALA A 725 28.71 -20.40 -8.23
N ASP A 726 27.95 -20.84 -9.22
CA ASP A 726 27.71 -20.07 -10.44
C ASP A 726 26.60 -19.03 -10.24
N GLN A 727 26.29 -18.26 -11.29
CA GLN A 727 25.17 -17.30 -11.29
C GLN A 727 23.78 -17.98 -11.21
N ALA A 728 23.68 -19.29 -11.52
CA ALA A 728 22.44 -20.08 -11.37
C ALA A 728 22.26 -20.64 -9.94
N GLY A 729 23.27 -20.50 -9.09
CA GLY A 729 23.30 -20.98 -7.71
C GLY A 729 23.74 -22.44 -7.55
N ASN A 730 24.29 -23.11 -8.57
CA ASN A 730 24.85 -24.45 -8.43
C ASN A 730 26.13 -24.36 -7.60
N LYS A 731 26.11 -24.98 -6.42
CA LYS A 731 27.21 -24.91 -5.45
C LYS A 731 28.17 -26.07 -5.60
N LYS A 732 29.46 -25.79 -5.43
CA LYS A 732 30.50 -26.80 -5.26
C LYS A 732 31.35 -26.46 -4.04
N THR A 733 31.68 -27.49 -3.26
CA THR A 733 32.67 -27.42 -2.20
C THR A 733 33.78 -28.41 -2.51
N GLN A 734 35.03 -27.96 -2.46
CA GLN A 734 36.20 -28.81 -2.63
C GLN A 734 37.19 -28.56 -1.51
N SER A 735 37.87 -29.62 -1.09
CA SER A 735 38.86 -29.60 -0.02
C SER A 735 40.15 -30.27 -0.49
N TRP A 736 41.28 -29.70 -0.11
CA TRP A 736 42.62 -30.21 -0.43
C TRP A 736 43.49 -30.20 0.81
N THR A 737 44.38 -31.17 0.92
CA THR A 737 45.36 -31.24 1.99
C THR A 737 46.75 -30.82 1.51
N TYR A 738 47.46 -30.09 2.36
CA TYR A 738 48.81 -29.59 2.10
C TYR A 738 49.71 -29.84 3.30
N GLN A 739 50.97 -30.17 3.04
CA GLN A 739 52.00 -30.28 4.07
C GLN A 739 52.82 -28.99 4.08
N VAL A 740 52.77 -28.25 5.19
CA VAL A 740 53.63 -27.07 5.44
C VAL A 740 54.94 -27.57 6.07
N LYS A 741 56.07 -27.09 5.55
CA LYS A 741 57.41 -27.43 6.02
C LYS A 741 57.97 -26.46 7.04
#